data_AF-A0A950E152-F1
#
_entry.id   AF-A0A950E152-F1
#
_cell.length_a   1.000
_cell.length_b   1.000
_cell.length_c   1.000
_cell.angle_alpha   90.00
_cell.angle_beta   90.00
_cell.angle_gamma   90.00
#
_symmetry.space_group_name_H-M   'P 1'
#
loop_
_entity.id
_entity.type
_entity.pdbx_description
1 polymer ?
#
loop_
_entity_poly.entity_id
_entity_poly.type
_entity_poly.pdbx_seq_one_letter_code
_entity_poly.pdbx_strand_id
1 'polypeptide(L)'
;MHDLRSSNSVPKSGTTPTLEHRLNLFFLVLVVFTFILAPFPASAQQQVQDPKHFMWAAGSPNAPSPNSLGNDLIYHGGNAGPGAIGVENKPAVYLVFWGPDWQNGFTVTDANNAQYTSAQLQTYVTKFLGSVGGSSWAAITTEYCNNAPAGTTDCTQVSGVNYVTTPRRQLKGVWTDTTPVPSEIVTTGLAQNLEDDPIAMEAMRASAHFNYDPQATYVILIPPSAGATGTQAYCGYHTQTTSIDGNGNPYELQYAFIPYLNNGTSCYANSVNPVSDSFGHGVFDSYSIVVGHEYAEAITDPDNFFSVQDGWNDISTMEIGDKCEGSGLSNVHMGNYTFAVQPLWSNRSFDANGQGCVLKAPTSPHIMPPVGIMPPAVDVCQQTVAGVSPCQAPGVAAGQPTPVNMAYFGGGVQTAPRIYLVLWGWGQTGAFDHSSLSNPPHDPDGVGLLMQRFIAAIGGTSWQNVAAQYFQQNSDGSYNTVGNPSRELAGVWWDNSNPVHDNLQPIEIAQEAARGALHFGFKGASGTNVNIVVATPQKFNDAGFNAGNYCAWHDYTTPVAYPGATPGIAFTNMPYILNAGGSCGQDFVNAAPGGNLDGVTIVLGHEIAETFTDPGAEEMVGSMQYGAWFDIQGWEIGDKCAWVGDGQNAVPGAPFNMLGNDGRTYPVQTLWSNQALNGVGYCAGSR
;
A
#
# COMPACT_ATOMS: atom_id res chain seq x y z
N MET A 1 -27.78 19.62 -70.82
CA MET A 1 -28.99 20.23 -71.38
C MET A 1 -30.14 19.75 -70.49
N HIS A 2 -30.77 20.65 -69.71
CA HIS A 2 -32.13 20.57 -69.10
C HIS A 2 -32.59 19.23 -68.41
N ASP A 3 -33.36 19.17 -67.32
CA ASP A 3 -33.95 20.20 -66.45
C ASP A 3 -34.64 19.56 -65.22
N LEU A 4 -34.70 20.33 -64.11
CA LEU A 4 -35.85 20.60 -63.23
C LEU A 4 -36.55 19.55 -62.31
N ARG A 5 -36.70 20.01 -61.05
CA ARG A 5 -37.91 19.96 -60.17
C ARG A 5 -38.31 18.61 -59.53
N SER A 6 -38.22 18.44 -58.20
CA SER A 6 -39.03 18.99 -57.08
C SER A 6 -40.37 18.28 -56.83
N SER A 7 -40.54 17.64 -55.65
CA SER A 7 -41.66 17.90 -54.72
C SER A 7 -41.71 16.91 -53.53
N ASN A 8 -41.95 17.45 -52.33
CA ASN A 8 -42.18 16.77 -51.05
C ASN A 8 -43.25 15.66 -51.05
N SER A 9 -43.04 14.60 -50.26
CA SER A 9 -44.05 14.01 -49.35
C SER A 9 -43.45 13.05 -48.31
N VAL A 10 -44.07 13.02 -47.12
CA VAL A 10 -43.77 12.28 -45.88
C VAL A 10 -45.17 11.78 -45.37
N PRO A 11 -45.38 10.70 -44.55
CA PRO A 11 -44.45 9.85 -43.76
C PRO A 11 -44.67 8.31 -43.83
N LYS A 12 -43.85 7.59 -43.00
CA LYS A 12 -44.19 6.48 -42.07
C LYS A 12 -43.82 5.01 -42.41
N SER A 13 -43.09 4.45 -41.43
CA SER A 13 -42.94 3.04 -40.99
C SER A 13 -42.32 1.99 -41.93
N GLY A 14 -41.35 1.25 -41.38
CA GLY A 14 -41.03 -0.10 -41.85
C GLY A 14 -39.54 -0.36 -42.06
N THR A 15 -38.93 -1.04 -41.08
CA THR A 15 -37.98 -2.16 -41.27
C THR A 15 -36.97 -2.11 -42.42
N THR A 16 -35.69 -2.08 -42.02
CA THR A 16 -34.49 -2.41 -42.80
C THR A 16 -34.61 -3.71 -43.63
N PRO A 17 -34.09 -3.68 -44.87
CA PRO A 17 -33.35 -4.81 -45.41
C PRO A 17 -31.92 -4.45 -45.82
N THR A 18 -31.05 -5.42 -45.61
CA THR A 18 -29.60 -5.49 -45.87
C THR A 18 -29.16 -5.08 -47.29
N LEU A 19 -27.98 -4.47 -47.36
CA LEU A 19 -27.26 -4.16 -48.59
C LEU A 19 -26.59 -5.42 -49.17
N GLU A 20 -26.92 -5.82 -50.39
CA GLU A 20 -26.20 -6.89 -51.09
C GLU A 20 -25.05 -6.39 -51.97
N HIS A 21 -23.95 -7.13 -51.88
CA HIS A 21 -23.00 -7.44 -52.96
C HIS A 21 -22.18 -6.32 -53.62
N ARG A 22 -20.85 -6.39 -53.41
CA ARG A 22 -19.92 -6.66 -54.51
C ARG A 22 -18.83 -7.68 -54.12
N LEU A 23 -19.06 -8.90 -54.62
CA LEU A 23 -18.14 -10.02 -54.68
C LEU A 23 -16.89 -9.67 -55.51
N ASN A 24 -15.70 -10.09 -55.07
CA ASN A 24 -14.56 -10.31 -55.97
C ASN A 24 -13.81 -11.58 -55.56
N LEU A 25 -13.81 -12.54 -56.49
CA LEU A 25 -13.10 -13.83 -56.44
C LEU A 25 -11.60 -13.66 -56.16
N PHE A 26 -10.99 -14.61 -55.44
CA PHE A 26 -10.09 -15.59 -56.06
C PHE A 26 -9.71 -16.79 -55.16
N PHE A 27 -9.52 -17.94 -55.82
CA PHE A 27 -8.90 -19.21 -55.39
C PHE A 27 -9.37 -19.94 -54.12
N LEU A 28 -10.11 -21.02 -54.40
CA LEU A 28 -10.43 -22.13 -53.52
C LEU A 28 -9.19 -23.01 -53.25
N VAL A 29 -8.86 -23.27 -51.99
CA VAL A 29 -8.14 -24.49 -51.58
C VAL A 29 -9.01 -25.23 -50.58
N LEU A 30 -9.26 -26.52 -50.85
CA LEU A 30 -10.13 -27.36 -50.04
C LEU A 30 -9.35 -27.83 -48.80
N VAL A 31 -9.73 -27.37 -47.60
CA VAL A 31 -9.29 -27.98 -46.33
C VAL A 31 -10.52 -28.53 -45.61
N VAL A 32 -10.42 -29.82 -45.28
CA VAL A 32 -11.44 -30.62 -44.61
C VAL A 32 -11.80 -30.04 -43.24
N PHE A 33 -13.10 -29.91 -42.94
CA PHE A 33 -13.59 -29.54 -41.62
C PHE A 33 -13.22 -30.63 -40.59
N THR A 34 -12.30 -30.32 -39.68
CA THR A 34 -12.29 -30.91 -38.34
C THR A 34 -13.12 -30.02 -37.42
N PHE A 35 -14.21 -30.57 -36.87
CA PHE A 35 -14.96 -29.91 -35.80
C PHE A 35 -14.10 -29.87 -34.53
N ILE A 36 -13.42 -28.75 -34.31
CA ILE A 36 -12.89 -28.40 -32.99
C ILE A 36 -13.94 -27.48 -32.37
N LEU A 37 -14.53 -27.94 -31.27
CA LEU A 37 -15.25 -27.07 -30.33
C LEU A 37 -14.22 -26.15 -29.68
N ALA A 38 -13.93 -25.03 -30.33
CA ALA A 38 -13.22 -23.94 -29.67
C ALA A 38 -14.11 -23.48 -28.50
N PRO A 39 -13.62 -23.49 -27.25
CA PRO A 39 -14.33 -22.79 -26.19
C PRO A 39 -14.42 -21.32 -26.62
N PHE A 40 -15.60 -20.72 -26.45
CA PHE A 40 -15.70 -19.27 -26.47
C PHE A 40 -14.66 -18.74 -25.47
N PRO A 41 -13.84 -17.73 -25.81
CA PRO A 41 -13.13 -17.02 -24.78
C PRO A 41 -14.21 -16.50 -23.83
N ALA A 42 -14.15 -16.91 -22.57
CA ALA A 42 -14.93 -16.23 -21.55
C ALA A 42 -14.53 -14.76 -21.65
N SER A 43 -15.50 -13.87 -21.84
CA SER A 43 -15.24 -12.44 -21.70
C SER A 43 -14.63 -12.27 -20.33
N ALA A 44 -13.36 -11.87 -20.27
CA ALA A 44 -12.77 -11.45 -19.02
C ALA A 44 -13.69 -10.36 -18.46
N GLN A 45 -14.10 -10.50 -17.19
CA GLN A 45 -14.71 -9.37 -16.52
C GLN A 45 -13.66 -8.26 -16.52
N GLN A 46 -13.98 -7.18 -17.22
CA GLN A 46 -13.10 -6.02 -17.37
C GLN A 46 -13.10 -5.26 -16.05
N GLN A 47 -12.34 -5.76 -15.06
CA GLN A 47 -11.91 -4.96 -13.92
C GLN A 47 -10.85 -3.99 -14.41
N VAL A 48 -11.31 -2.80 -14.80
CA VAL A 48 -10.50 -1.60 -14.92
C VAL A 48 -11.30 -0.48 -14.30
N GLN A 49 -10.83 0.05 -13.19
CA GLN A 49 -11.37 1.25 -12.55
C GLN A 49 -10.21 1.98 -11.87
N ASP A 50 -9.81 3.10 -12.46
CA ASP A 50 -8.98 4.12 -11.82
C ASP A 50 -9.94 5.03 -11.03
N PRO A 51 -9.87 5.05 -9.67
CA PRO A 51 -10.88 5.70 -8.84
C PRO A 51 -10.52 7.16 -8.57
N LYS A 52 -11.18 8.07 -9.28
CA LYS A 52 -11.15 9.52 -8.97
C LYS A 52 -11.37 9.76 -7.47
N HIS A 53 -10.46 10.49 -6.82
CA HIS A 53 -10.62 10.93 -5.43
C HIS A 53 -11.54 12.15 -5.41
N PHE A 54 -12.60 12.13 -4.59
CA PHE A 54 -13.67 13.13 -4.63
C PHE A 54 -13.76 13.88 -3.31
N MET A 55 -13.56 15.19 -3.31
CA MET A 55 -14.07 16.03 -2.23
C MET A 55 -15.60 15.91 -2.17
N TRP A 56 -16.18 15.41 -1.07
CA TRP A 56 -17.63 15.24 -0.99
C TRP A 56 -18.34 16.55 -0.64
N ALA A 57 -19.65 16.60 -0.92
CA ALA A 57 -20.50 17.70 -0.53
C ALA A 57 -20.85 17.59 0.95
N ALA A 58 -20.71 18.70 1.69
CA ALA A 58 -20.86 18.72 3.15
C ALA A 58 -22.13 17.99 3.63
N GLY A 59 -21.93 16.95 4.44
CA GLY A 59 -23.00 16.11 4.99
C GLY A 59 -23.47 14.95 4.11
N SER A 60 -22.76 14.65 3.02
CA SER A 60 -23.02 13.46 2.19
C SER A 60 -22.73 12.15 2.93
N PRO A 61 -23.45 11.05 2.65
CA PRO A 61 -23.30 9.79 3.39
C PRO A 61 -21.96 9.07 3.16
N ASN A 62 -21.18 9.50 2.15
CA ASN A 62 -19.85 8.98 1.84
C ASN A 62 -18.73 9.98 2.20
N ALA A 63 -19.06 11.16 2.76
CA ALA A 63 -18.06 12.14 3.14
C ALA A 63 -17.21 11.61 4.31
N PRO A 64 -15.88 11.77 4.28
CA PRO A 64 -15.00 11.47 5.42
C PRO A 64 -15.52 12.13 6.70
N SER A 65 -15.57 11.37 7.79
CA SER A 65 -15.95 11.93 9.09
C SER A 65 -14.72 12.52 9.78
N PRO A 66 -14.79 13.69 10.44
CA PRO A 66 -13.75 14.14 11.38
C PRO A 66 -13.49 13.21 12.59
N ASN A 67 -14.09 12.03 12.62
CA ASN A 67 -13.78 10.93 13.53
C ASN A 67 -12.83 9.87 12.91
N SER A 68 -12.49 9.95 11.60
CA SER A 68 -11.51 9.07 10.93
C SER A 68 -10.05 9.51 11.10
N LEU A 69 -9.80 10.55 11.90
CA LEU A 69 -8.49 11.12 12.25
C LEU A 69 -7.57 10.16 13.05
N GLY A 70 -7.77 8.84 13.00
CA GLY A 70 -7.14 7.87 13.90
C GLY A 70 -5.69 7.50 13.56
N ASN A 71 -5.27 7.76 12.33
CA ASN A 71 -4.02 7.24 11.75
C ASN A 71 -3.31 8.35 10.95
N ASP A 72 -2.03 8.18 10.68
CA ASP A 72 -1.27 9.03 9.73
C ASP A 72 -1.64 8.77 8.26
N LEU A 73 -1.21 9.66 7.35
CA LEU A 73 -1.02 9.31 5.94
C LEU A 73 0.23 8.45 5.81
N ILE A 74 0.18 7.44 4.95
CA ILE A 74 1.28 6.52 4.68
C ILE A 74 1.65 6.69 3.20
N TYR A 75 2.94 6.60 2.87
CA TYR A 75 3.39 6.56 1.48
C TYR A 75 3.36 5.12 0.98
N HIS A 76 2.56 4.84 -0.05
CA HIS A 76 2.36 3.47 -0.56
C HIS A 76 3.28 3.11 -1.73
N GLY A 77 4.24 3.99 -2.04
CA GLY A 77 5.35 3.72 -2.96
C GLY A 77 5.38 4.64 -4.17
N GLY A 78 4.23 5.17 -4.59
CA GLY A 78 4.07 6.14 -5.68
C GLY A 78 4.66 5.64 -7.00
N ASN A 79 4.44 4.36 -7.31
CA ASN A 79 5.20 3.65 -8.35
C ASN A 79 4.33 2.63 -9.13
N ALA A 80 3.19 3.08 -9.63
CA ALA A 80 2.33 2.30 -10.52
C ALA A 80 2.83 2.20 -11.99
N GLY A 81 4.10 2.53 -12.28
CA GLY A 81 4.71 2.28 -13.58
C GLY A 81 5.74 3.31 -14.06
N PRO A 82 6.24 3.17 -15.31
CA PRO A 82 7.24 4.06 -15.89
C PRO A 82 6.70 5.46 -16.26
N GLY A 83 6.56 6.33 -15.26
CA GLY A 83 6.13 7.73 -15.45
C GLY A 83 5.70 8.38 -14.13
N ALA A 84 5.18 7.58 -13.21
CA ALA A 84 4.82 7.98 -11.85
C ALA A 84 5.92 8.79 -11.14
N ILE A 85 5.51 9.89 -10.53
CA ILE A 85 6.34 10.88 -9.84
C ILE A 85 6.25 10.76 -8.31
N GLY A 86 5.23 10.09 -7.77
CA GLY A 86 4.95 9.81 -6.36
C GLY A 86 4.56 11.02 -5.51
N VAL A 87 5.12 12.20 -5.79
CA VAL A 87 4.69 13.52 -5.31
C VAL A 87 5.12 14.61 -6.32
N GLU A 88 4.39 15.73 -6.37
CA GLU A 88 4.88 16.95 -7.01
C GLU A 88 5.98 17.60 -6.14
N ASN A 89 7.24 17.23 -6.38
CA ASN A 89 8.40 17.76 -5.65
C ASN A 89 8.57 19.28 -5.81
N LYS A 90 8.19 19.83 -6.97
CA LYS A 90 8.23 21.27 -7.25
C LYS A 90 6.91 21.73 -7.89
N PRO A 91 5.83 21.81 -7.12
CA PRO A 91 4.50 21.98 -7.66
C PRO A 91 4.35 23.17 -8.60
N ALA A 92 3.57 22.97 -9.63
CA ALA A 92 3.16 23.95 -10.61
C ALA A 92 1.66 23.81 -10.84
N VAL A 93 1.02 24.90 -11.24
CA VAL A 93 -0.42 24.88 -11.52
C VAL A 93 -0.69 25.62 -12.82
N TYR A 94 -1.52 25.00 -13.66
CA TYR A 94 -2.11 25.62 -14.83
C TYR A 94 -3.62 25.74 -14.62
N LEU A 95 -4.15 26.96 -14.66
CA LEU A 95 -5.57 27.22 -14.41
C LEU A 95 -6.32 27.37 -15.73
N VAL A 96 -7.36 26.57 -15.90
CA VAL A 96 -8.16 26.48 -17.13
C VAL A 96 -9.60 26.85 -16.83
N PHE A 97 -10.09 27.91 -17.46
CA PHE A 97 -11.50 28.30 -17.48
C PHE A 97 -12.11 27.79 -18.79
N TRP A 98 -12.65 26.57 -18.77
CA TRP A 98 -13.11 25.87 -19.96
C TRP A 98 -14.59 26.15 -20.24
N GLY A 99 -14.89 26.74 -21.40
CA GLY A 99 -16.22 27.05 -21.89
C GLY A 99 -16.37 28.51 -22.34
N PRO A 100 -17.15 28.79 -23.42
CA PRO A 100 -17.29 30.13 -23.99
C PRO A 100 -17.90 31.16 -23.01
N ASP A 101 -18.66 30.72 -22.02
CA ASP A 101 -19.30 31.56 -21.00
C ASP A 101 -18.31 32.31 -20.12
N TRP A 102 -17.10 31.77 -19.92
CA TRP A 102 -16.03 32.47 -19.20
C TRP A 102 -15.55 33.73 -19.93
N GLN A 103 -15.63 33.75 -21.27
CA GLN A 103 -15.36 34.92 -22.10
C GLN A 103 -16.60 35.81 -22.28
N ASN A 104 -17.78 35.22 -22.50
CA ASN A 104 -19.04 35.96 -22.70
C ASN A 104 -19.51 36.70 -21.44
N GLY A 105 -19.19 36.16 -20.26
CA GLY A 105 -19.60 36.67 -18.96
C GLY A 105 -20.91 36.06 -18.45
N PHE A 106 -20.94 35.71 -17.17
CA PHE A 106 -22.15 35.33 -16.44
C PHE A 106 -22.16 35.97 -15.05
N THR A 107 -23.32 35.97 -14.40
CA THR A 107 -23.51 36.50 -13.05
C THR A 107 -23.72 35.38 -12.03
N VAL A 108 -23.04 35.47 -10.90
CA VAL A 108 -23.25 34.66 -9.70
C VAL A 108 -24.04 35.47 -8.69
N THR A 109 -25.04 34.89 -8.05
CA THR A 109 -25.85 35.56 -7.01
C THR A 109 -25.54 34.93 -5.66
N ASP A 110 -25.22 35.74 -4.65
CA ASP A 110 -24.97 35.25 -3.29
C ASP A 110 -26.26 35.03 -2.49
N ALA A 111 -26.14 34.47 -1.29
CA ALA A 111 -27.27 34.22 -0.39
C ALA A 111 -28.06 35.48 0.03
N ASN A 112 -27.51 36.68 -0.17
CA ASN A 112 -28.12 37.98 0.12
C ASN A 112 -28.68 38.69 -1.13
N ASN A 113 -28.75 37.99 -2.27
CA ASN A 113 -29.10 38.52 -3.60
C ASN A 113 -28.12 39.56 -4.18
N ALA A 114 -26.90 39.67 -3.66
CA ALA A 114 -25.86 40.48 -4.29
C ALA A 114 -25.30 39.79 -5.54
N GLN A 115 -25.09 40.55 -6.61
CA GLN A 115 -24.59 40.03 -7.88
C GLN A 115 -23.08 40.21 -8.02
N TYR A 116 -22.43 39.13 -8.45
CA TYR A 116 -21.02 39.00 -8.75
C TYR A 116 -20.86 38.52 -10.19
N THR A 117 -19.69 38.74 -10.77
CA THR A 117 -19.41 38.40 -12.18
C THR A 117 -18.43 37.23 -12.30
N SER A 118 -18.51 36.48 -13.40
CA SER A 118 -17.51 35.46 -13.73
C SER A 118 -16.09 36.02 -13.86
N ALA A 119 -15.93 37.32 -14.13
CA ALA A 119 -14.63 38.00 -14.11
C ALA A 119 -14.08 38.20 -12.68
N GLN A 120 -14.95 38.44 -11.68
CA GLN A 120 -14.55 38.44 -10.27
C GLN A 120 -14.20 37.03 -9.80
N LEU A 121 -14.96 36.01 -10.20
CA LEU A 121 -14.63 34.61 -9.91
C LEU A 121 -13.27 34.19 -10.53
N GLN A 122 -13.07 34.48 -11.81
CA GLN A 122 -11.78 34.26 -12.49
C GLN A 122 -10.63 34.96 -11.74
N THR A 123 -10.85 36.21 -11.29
CA THR A 123 -9.88 36.95 -10.48
C THR A 123 -9.62 36.25 -9.14
N TYR A 124 -10.64 35.83 -8.41
CA TYR A 124 -10.54 35.20 -7.10
C TYR A 124 -9.69 33.92 -7.17
N VAL A 125 -10.03 32.97 -8.05
CA VAL A 125 -9.30 31.69 -8.21
C VAL A 125 -7.88 31.93 -8.72
N THR A 126 -7.68 32.84 -9.67
CA THR A 126 -6.34 33.24 -10.16
C THR A 126 -5.47 33.82 -9.04
N LYS A 127 -6.06 34.60 -8.12
CA LYS A 127 -5.33 35.18 -6.98
C LYS A 127 -5.03 34.15 -5.88
N PHE A 128 -5.92 33.18 -5.68
CA PHE A 128 -5.67 32.05 -4.77
C PHE A 128 -4.46 31.23 -5.23
N LEU A 129 -4.53 30.64 -6.42
CA LEU A 129 -3.43 29.83 -6.99
C LEU A 129 -2.16 30.66 -7.25
N GLY A 130 -2.29 31.96 -7.53
CA GLY A 130 -1.17 32.89 -7.63
C GLY A 130 -0.45 33.19 -6.30
N SER A 131 -1.07 32.85 -5.16
CA SER A 131 -0.59 33.19 -3.80
C SER A 131 -0.34 31.98 -2.89
N VAL A 132 -0.84 30.79 -3.24
CA VAL A 132 -0.69 29.55 -2.45
C VAL A 132 0.79 29.14 -2.30
N GLY A 133 1.59 29.28 -3.36
CA GLY A 133 3.01 28.94 -3.38
C GLY A 133 3.88 29.77 -2.43
N GLY A 134 4.47 29.11 -1.44
CA GLY A 134 5.26 29.72 -0.38
C GLY A 134 4.42 30.35 0.74
N SER A 135 3.12 30.02 0.83
CA SER A 135 2.28 30.29 1.99
C SER A 135 2.54 29.29 3.12
N SER A 136 2.17 29.64 4.36
CA SER A 136 2.29 28.71 5.50
C SER A 136 1.30 27.55 5.46
N TRP A 137 0.21 27.68 4.70
CA TRP A 137 -0.80 26.65 4.52
C TRP A 137 -0.31 25.60 3.50
N ALA A 138 0.16 26.05 2.33
CA ALA A 138 0.82 25.15 1.38
C ALA A 138 2.08 24.49 1.98
N ALA A 139 2.72 25.10 3.00
CA ALA A 139 3.87 24.50 3.66
C ALA A 139 3.54 23.21 4.43
N ILE A 140 2.27 22.90 4.68
CA ILE A 140 1.85 21.64 5.30
C ILE A 140 2.28 20.46 4.44
N THR A 141 2.12 20.54 3.11
CA THR A 141 2.48 19.43 2.21
C THR A 141 3.97 19.07 2.21
N THR A 142 4.85 19.93 2.75
CA THR A 142 6.32 19.71 2.72
C THR A 142 6.85 18.59 3.61
N GLU A 143 5.99 17.98 4.44
CA GLU A 143 6.33 16.76 5.17
C GLU A 143 6.15 15.48 4.35
N TYR A 144 5.58 15.56 3.15
CA TYR A 144 5.33 14.43 2.26
C TYR A 144 6.39 14.33 1.14
N CYS A 145 6.75 13.10 0.79
CA CYS A 145 7.90 12.82 -0.07
C CYS A 145 7.86 11.47 -0.78
N ASN A 146 8.60 11.36 -1.89
CA ASN A 146 8.84 10.10 -2.60
C ASN A 146 10.25 9.54 -2.29
N ASN A 147 10.43 8.24 -2.55
CA ASN A 147 11.70 7.52 -2.32
C ASN A 147 12.22 7.57 -0.86
N ALA A 148 11.35 7.87 0.10
CA ALA A 148 11.68 7.84 1.53
C ALA A 148 11.64 6.40 2.07
N PRO A 149 12.65 5.95 2.83
CA PRO A 149 12.57 4.69 3.56
C PRO A 149 11.39 4.68 4.53
N ALA A 150 10.71 3.53 4.68
CA ALA A 150 9.67 3.35 5.69
C ALA A 150 10.18 3.73 7.09
N GLY A 151 9.38 4.48 7.84
CA GLY A 151 9.78 5.07 9.14
C GLY A 151 10.55 6.39 9.05
N THR A 152 10.67 7.00 7.86
CA THR A 152 11.19 8.37 7.73
C THR A 152 10.25 9.37 8.41
N THR A 153 10.73 10.03 9.47
CA THR A 153 9.98 11.05 10.22
C THR A 153 10.27 12.49 9.77
N ASP A 154 11.30 12.70 8.94
CA ASP A 154 11.61 13.99 8.32
C ASP A 154 12.29 13.77 6.95
N CYS A 155 11.54 13.97 5.87
CA CYS A 155 12.03 13.86 4.50
C CYS A 155 13.25 14.74 4.20
N THR A 156 13.46 15.83 4.94
CA THR A 156 14.59 16.75 4.70
C THR A 156 15.93 16.21 5.22
N GLN A 157 15.91 15.21 6.09
CA GLN A 157 17.11 14.62 6.71
C GLN A 157 17.64 13.39 5.95
N VAL A 158 16.91 12.90 4.94
CA VAL A 158 17.27 11.66 4.22
C VAL A 158 17.87 11.99 2.85
N SER A 159 19.10 11.51 2.62
CA SER A 159 19.81 11.74 1.35
C SER A 159 19.19 10.95 0.19
N GLY A 160 18.79 11.65 -0.87
CA GLY A 160 18.21 11.05 -2.08
C GLY A 160 16.68 11.05 -2.15
N VAL A 161 16.02 11.44 -1.05
CA VAL A 161 14.57 11.67 -1.00
C VAL A 161 14.23 12.96 -1.76
N ASN A 162 13.18 12.92 -2.56
CA ASN A 162 12.55 14.12 -3.09
C ASN A 162 11.28 14.37 -2.29
N TYR A 163 11.09 15.61 -1.84
CA TYR A 163 9.96 16.01 -1.02
C TYR A 163 9.26 17.20 -1.64
N VAL A 164 7.96 17.35 -1.34
CA VAL A 164 7.16 18.48 -1.81
C VAL A 164 7.79 19.78 -1.32
N THR A 165 8.04 20.70 -2.23
CA THR A 165 8.50 22.06 -1.90
C THR A 165 7.39 23.08 -2.12
N THR A 166 7.50 24.25 -1.48
CA THR A 166 6.57 25.37 -1.70
C THR A 166 7.23 26.53 -2.45
N PRO A 167 7.61 26.35 -3.74
CA PRO A 167 8.17 27.43 -4.52
C PRO A 167 7.15 28.57 -4.63
N ARG A 168 7.62 29.82 -4.58
CA ARG A 168 6.74 30.95 -4.90
C ARG A 168 6.39 30.93 -6.39
N ARG A 169 5.18 31.37 -6.73
CA ARG A 169 4.64 31.39 -8.12
C ARG A 169 4.48 29.98 -8.70
N GLN A 170 3.65 29.17 -8.04
CA GLN A 170 3.26 27.84 -8.54
C GLN A 170 2.34 27.97 -9.76
N LEU A 171 1.36 28.88 -9.74
CA LEU A 171 0.59 29.24 -10.94
C LEU A 171 1.51 29.72 -12.06
N LYS A 172 1.62 28.92 -13.13
CA LYS A 172 2.48 29.15 -14.30
C LYS A 172 1.72 29.80 -15.46
N GLY A 173 0.45 29.45 -15.62
CA GLY A 173 -0.40 29.93 -16.71
C GLY A 173 -1.88 29.95 -16.34
N VAL A 174 -2.62 30.80 -17.05
CA VAL A 174 -4.09 30.88 -16.99
C VAL A 174 -4.60 30.91 -18.43
N TRP A 175 -5.57 30.06 -18.75
CA TRP A 175 -6.16 29.97 -20.09
C TRP A 175 -7.69 29.98 -19.97
N THR A 176 -8.34 30.81 -20.77
CA THR A 176 -9.78 30.73 -21.01
C THR A 176 -9.96 29.99 -22.32
N ASP A 177 -10.23 28.67 -22.26
CA ASP A 177 -10.59 27.95 -23.47
C ASP A 177 -12.05 28.21 -23.81
N THR A 178 -12.30 28.75 -25.00
CA THR A 178 -13.64 29.01 -25.51
C THR A 178 -14.25 27.81 -26.24
N THR A 179 -13.57 26.65 -26.31
CA THR A 179 -14.22 25.44 -26.84
C THR A 179 -15.48 25.11 -26.03
N PRO A 180 -16.58 24.67 -26.66
CA PRO A 180 -17.79 24.30 -25.94
C PRO A 180 -17.55 23.08 -25.05
N VAL A 181 -17.96 23.18 -23.79
CA VAL A 181 -18.03 22.03 -22.88
C VAL A 181 -19.16 21.10 -23.37
N PRO A 182 -18.96 19.76 -23.38
CA PRO A 182 -20.03 18.79 -23.67
C PRO A 182 -21.23 18.95 -22.73
N SER A 183 -22.44 18.65 -23.23
CA SER A 183 -23.69 19.01 -22.56
C SER A 183 -24.04 18.21 -21.30
N GLU A 184 -23.33 17.12 -21.02
CA GLU A 184 -23.46 16.30 -19.80
C GLU A 184 -22.08 15.69 -19.48
N ILE A 185 -21.40 16.16 -18.43
CA ILE A 185 -20.19 15.48 -17.91
C ILE A 185 -20.65 14.44 -16.89
N VAL A 186 -20.57 13.15 -17.22
CA VAL A 186 -21.13 12.06 -16.40
C VAL A 186 -20.12 11.60 -15.35
N THR A 187 -20.10 12.19 -14.17
CA THR A 187 -19.11 11.84 -13.12
C THR A 187 -19.62 10.83 -12.09
N THR A 188 -20.89 10.42 -12.16
CA THR A 188 -21.57 9.56 -11.17
C THR A 188 -21.22 8.06 -11.20
N GLY A 189 -20.24 7.64 -12.01
CA GLY A 189 -19.92 6.21 -12.11
C GLY A 189 -18.62 5.90 -12.84
N LEU A 190 -17.80 5.09 -12.18
CA LEU A 190 -16.51 4.47 -12.57
C LEU A 190 -16.57 3.57 -13.85
N ALA A 191 -17.47 3.85 -14.79
CA ALA A 191 -17.67 3.02 -15.98
C ALA A 191 -18.02 3.81 -17.26
N GLN A 192 -18.50 5.05 -17.14
CA GLN A 192 -19.00 5.81 -18.29
C GLN A 192 -18.01 6.83 -18.86
N ASN A 193 -17.01 7.28 -18.07
CA ASN A 193 -15.91 8.11 -18.57
C ASN A 193 -14.73 7.28 -19.11
N LEU A 194 -14.65 5.97 -18.81
CA LEU A 194 -13.54 5.11 -19.23
C LEU A 194 -13.45 4.91 -20.76
N GLU A 195 -14.52 5.20 -21.50
CA GLU A 195 -14.54 5.20 -22.98
C GLU A 195 -14.43 6.61 -23.61
N ASP A 196 -14.71 7.68 -22.85
CA ASP A 196 -14.70 9.08 -23.31
C ASP A 196 -14.72 10.03 -22.09
N ASP A 197 -13.56 10.34 -21.49
CA ASP A 197 -13.45 11.37 -20.45
C ASP A 197 -13.20 12.76 -21.07
N PRO A 198 -14.20 13.65 -21.10
CA PRO A 198 -14.06 14.96 -21.73
C PRO A 198 -13.16 15.92 -20.94
N ILE A 199 -12.89 15.64 -19.65
CA ILE A 199 -12.00 16.42 -18.79
C ILE A 199 -10.54 16.03 -19.06
N ALA A 200 -10.24 14.73 -19.16
CA ALA A 200 -8.93 14.25 -19.59
C ALA A 200 -8.54 14.86 -20.95
N MET A 201 -9.51 14.93 -21.88
CA MET A 201 -9.33 15.58 -23.18
C MET A 201 -9.13 17.10 -23.09
N GLU A 202 -9.65 17.79 -22.07
CA GLU A 202 -9.32 19.20 -21.80
C GLU A 202 -7.94 19.34 -21.16
N ALA A 203 -7.56 18.47 -20.20
CA ALA A 203 -6.21 18.44 -19.61
C ALA A 203 -5.14 18.24 -20.71
N MET A 204 -5.40 17.37 -21.69
CA MET A 204 -4.53 17.20 -22.87
C MET A 204 -4.46 18.47 -23.74
N ARG A 205 -5.56 19.21 -23.93
CA ARG A 205 -5.54 20.51 -24.64
C ARG A 205 -4.77 21.58 -23.86
N ALA A 206 -4.96 21.64 -22.54
CA ALA A 206 -4.26 22.57 -21.67
C ALA A 206 -2.75 22.29 -21.63
N SER A 207 -2.34 21.03 -21.51
CA SER A 207 -0.94 20.59 -21.63
C SER A 207 -0.35 20.96 -23.00
N ALA A 208 -1.08 20.75 -24.09
CA ALA A 208 -0.65 21.19 -25.42
C ALA A 208 -0.58 22.73 -25.57
N HIS A 209 -1.40 23.50 -24.84
CA HIS A 209 -1.39 24.96 -24.82
C HIS A 209 -0.21 25.53 -24.00
N PHE A 210 0.05 24.98 -22.82
CA PHE A 210 1.07 25.47 -21.89
C PHE A 210 2.45 24.83 -22.07
N ASN A 211 2.54 23.77 -22.87
CA ASN A 211 3.59 22.74 -22.88
C ASN A 211 3.53 21.84 -21.65
N TYR A 212 3.79 20.54 -21.86
CA TYR A 212 3.83 19.53 -20.81
C TYR A 212 4.83 19.87 -19.70
N ASP A 213 4.41 19.63 -18.45
CA ASP A 213 5.18 19.82 -17.22
C ASP A 213 4.83 18.67 -16.27
N PRO A 214 5.76 17.74 -15.96
CA PRO A 214 5.53 16.53 -15.14
C PRO A 214 5.52 16.82 -13.63
N GLN A 215 5.29 18.06 -13.24
CA GLN A 215 5.22 18.52 -11.85
C GLN A 215 4.07 19.54 -11.73
N ALA A 216 3.02 19.37 -12.53
CA ALA A 216 1.97 20.37 -12.68
C ALA A 216 0.56 19.79 -12.77
N THR A 217 -0.25 20.15 -11.79
CA THR A 217 -1.70 19.89 -11.78
C THR A 217 -2.42 20.89 -12.70
N TYR A 218 -3.22 20.38 -13.64
CA TYR A 218 -4.09 21.17 -14.51
C TYR A 218 -5.48 21.32 -13.86
N VAL A 219 -5.79 22.51 -13.35
CA VAL A 219 -7.05 22.79 -12.64
C VAL A 219 -8.10 23.33 -13.63
N ILE A 220 -9.16 22.56 -13.87
CA ILE A 220 -10.17 22.80 -14.92
C ILE A 220 -11.51 23.19 -14.29
N LEU A 221 -11.97 24.41 -14.59
CA LEU A 221 -13.24 24.99 -14.11
C LEU A 221 -14.24 25.13 -15.26
N ILE A 222 -15.47 24.63 -15.05
CA ILE A 222 -16.59 24.74 -16.02
C ILE A 222 -17.63 25.81 -15.61
N PRO A 223 -18.35 26.41 -16.58
CA PRO A 223 -19.38 27.43 -16.35
C PRO A 223 -20.73 26.82 -15.95
N PRO A 224 -21.69 27.63 -15.45
CA PRO A 224 -23.03 27.16 -15.05
C PRO A 224 -23.88 26.53 -16.17
N SER A 225 -23.56 26.76 -17.45
CA SER A 225 -24.29 26.15 -18.58
C SER A 225 -23.87 24.71 -18.88
N ALA A 226 -22.68 24.32 -18.42
CA ALA A 226 -22.18 22.96 -18.53
C ALA A 226 -22.60 22.17 -17.29
N GLY A 227 -23.59 21.29 -17.44
CA GLY A 227 -23.96 20.37 -16.38
C GLY A 227 -22.88 19.30 -16.18
N ALA A 228 -22.51 19.05 -14.93
CA ALA A 228 -21.89 17.80 -14.53
C ALA A 228 -22.90 17.00 -13.68
N THR A 229 -23.00 15.70 -13.90
CA THR A 229 -23.85 14.84 -13.08
C THR A 229 -23.24 14.73 -11.67
N GLY A 230 -24.03 14.31 -10.68
CA GLY A 230 -23.51 13.96 -9.35
C GLY A 230 -22.98 15.09 -8.48
N THR A 231 -22.88 16.34 -8.95
CA THR A 231 -22.40 17.49 -8.16
C THR A 231 -23.25 17.81 -6.92
N GLN A 232 -24.37 17.11 -6.73
CA GLN A 232 -25.15 17.14 -5.49
C GLN A 232 -24.49 16.32 -4.36
N ALA A 233 -23.53 15.45 -4.69
CA ALA A 233 -22.83 14.56 -3.77
C ALA A 233 -21.34 14.91 -3.62
N TYR A 234 -20.69 15.50 -4.63
CA TYR A 234 -19.28 15.90 -4.58
C TYR A 234 -19.08 17.36 -5.04
N CYS A 235 -17.95 17.95 -4.63
CA CYS A 235 -17.57 19.34 -4.89
C CYS A 235 -16.41 19.46 -5.88
N GLY A 236 -15.48 18.50 -5.91
CA GLY A 236 -14.39 18.41 -6.87
C GLY A 236 -13.89 16.97 -7.01
N TYR A 237 -12.90 16.76 -7.86
CA TYR A 237 -12.04 15.57 -7.82
C TYR A 237 -10.69 15.84 -8.49
N HIS A 238 -9.67 15.06 -8.13
CA HIS A 238 -8.39 14.99 -8.85
C HIS A 238 -8.11 13.56 -9.33
N THR A 239 -7.31 13.45 -10.40
CA THR A 239 -6.87 12.19 -11.00
C THR A 239 -5.80 12.44 -12.08
N GLN A 240 -5.36 11.37 -12.75
CA GLN A 240 -4.35 11.35 -13.80
C GLN A 240 -4.95 10.84 -15.12
N THR A 241 -4.48 11.31 -16.28
CA THR A 241 -4.83 10.67 -17.56
C THR A 241 -4.07 9.35 -17.72
N THR A 242 -4.75 8.20 -17.83
CA THR A 242 -4.06 6.92 -18.05
C THR A 242 -3.98 6.54 -19.53
N SER A 243 -3.19 5.51 -19.86
CA SER A 243 -3.20 4.92 -21.20
C SER A 243 -4.40 3.99 -21.45
N ILE A 244 -5.20 3.72 -20.41
CA ILE A 244 -6.28 2.71 -20.41
C ILE A 244 -7.64 3.36 -20.74
N ASP A 245 -7.80 4.67 -20.52
CA ASP A 245 -8.96 5.51 -20.91
C ASP A 245 -9.16 5.67 -22.45
N GLY A 246 -8.71 4.71 -23.25
CA GLY A 246 -8.79 4.71 -24.72
C GLY A 246 -7.93 5.76 -25.45
N ASN A 247 -7.44 6.79 -24.76
CA ASN A 247 -6.86 7.99 -25.37
C ASN A 247 -5.34 7.95 -25.60
N GLY A 248 -4.64 6.90 -25.14
CA GLY A 248 -3.26 6.58 -25.56
C GLY A 248 -2.22 7.67 -25.29
N ASN A 249 -2.42 8.48 -24.23
CA ASN A 249 -1.51 9.56 -23.85
C ASN A 249 -0.32 9.01 -23.05
N PRO A 250 0.94 9.13 -23.53
CA PRO A 250 2.12 8.64 -22.80
C PRO A 250 2.65 9.64 -21.75
N TYR A 251 1.94 10.74 -21.47
CA TYR A 251 2.42 11.85 -20.65
C TYR A 251 1.75 11.97 -19.28
N GLU A 252 0.82 11.07 -18.91
CA GLU A 252 0.38 10.87 -17.52
C GLU A 252 0.06 12.19 -16.78
N LEU A 253 -0.90 12.95 -17.31
CA LEU A 253 -1.21 14.32 -16.87
C LEU A 253 -2.08 14.33 -15.61
N GLN A 254 -1.59 14.98 -14.54
CA GLN A 254 -2.33 15.25 -13.31
C GLN A 254 -3.35 16.38 -13.54
N TYR A 255 -4.62 16.19 -13.18
CA TYR A 255 -5.64 17.22 -13.30
C TYR A 255 -6.68 17.20 -12.18
N ALA A 256 -7.17 18.40 -11.84
CA ALA A 256 -8.25 18.61 -10.89
C ALA A 256 -9.48 19.18 -11.62
N PHE A 257 -10.64 18.56 -11.42
CA PHE A 257 -11.92 19.01 -11.98
C PHE A 257 -12.75 19.74 -10.94
N ILE A 258 -13.17 20.95 -11.31
CA ILE A 258 -13.94 21.84 -10.44
C ILE A 258 -15.26 22.19 -11.16
N PRO A 259 -16.39 21.54 -10.80
CA PRO A 259 -17.70 21.89 -11.33
C PRO A 259 -18.14 23.30 -10.89
N TYR A 260 -19.21 23.81 -11.47
CA TYR A 260 -19.76 25.10 -11.07
C TYR A 260 -20.39 25.04 -9.66
N LEU A 261 -19.71 25.62 -8.67
CA LEU A 261 -20.02 25.47 -7.23
C LEU A 261 -21.18 26.34 -6.72
N ASN A 262 -21.64 27.34 -7.48
CA ASN A 262 -22.72 28.25 -7.04
C ASN A 262 -24.12 27.83 -7.57
N ASN A 263 -24.36 26.54 -7.76
CA ASN A 263 -25.65 25.97 -8.18
C ASN A 263 -26.61 25.65 -7.00
N GLY A 264 -26.22 25.97 -5.76
CA GLY A 264 -27.03 25.70 -4.56
C GLY A 264 -26.66 24.41 -3.80
N THR A 265 -25.50 23.83 -4.11
CA THR A 265 -24.91 22.68 -3.41
C THR A 265 -24.26 23.09 -2.08
N SER A 266 -24.06 22.14 -1.16
CA SER A 266 -23.49 22.38 0.18
C SER A 266 -21.97 22.55 0.19
N CYS A 267 -21.34 22.83 -0.95
CA CYS A 267 -19.89 22.99 -1.16
C CYS A 267 -19.32 24.29 -0.57
N TYR A 268 -19.64 24.60 0.69
CA TYR A 268 -18.97 25.60 1.52
C TYR A 268 -19.04 27.07 1.05
N ALA A 269 -19.95 27.42 0.14
CA ALA A 269 -20.24 28.82 -0.19
C ALA A 269 -20.68 29.60 1.06
N ASN A 270 -20.09 30.78 1.29
CA ASN A 270 -20.28 31.61 2.48
C ASN A 270 -19.99 30.93 3.84
N SER A 271 -19.31 29.77 3.85
CA SER A 271 -19.06 28.99 5.09
C SER A 271 -18.11 29.68 6.08
N VAL A 272 -17.13 30.43 5.58
CA VAL A 272 -16.13 31.15 6.38
C VAL A 272 -16.47 32.64 6.46
N ASN A 273 -17.03 33.19 5.38
CA ASN A 273 -17.40 34.59 5.23
C ASN A 273 -18.92 34.72 4.97
N PRO A 274 -19.76 34.83 6.02
CA PRO A 274 -21.22 34.85 5.88
C PRO A 274 -21.79 36.06 5.13
N VAL A 275 -20.99 37.12 4.98
CA VAL A 275 -21.33 38.34 4.23
C VAL A 275 -20.32 38.52 3.13
N SER A 276 -20.78 38.50 1.89
CA SER A 276 -19.91 38.61 0.73
C SER A 276 -19.38 40.03 0.52
N ASP A 277 -18.11 40.16 0.14
CA ASP A 277 -17.46 41.46 -0.13
C ASP A 277 -17.17 41.68 -1.62
N SER A 278 -16.72 42.89 -2.01
CA SER A 278 -16.47 43.22 -3.42
C SER A 278 -15.35 42.43 -4.10
N PHE A 279 -14.46 41.79 -3.33
CA PHE A 279 -13.43 40.89 -3.85
C PHE A 279 -13.99 39.49 -4.13
N GLY A 280 -15.04 39.09 -3.40
CA GLY A 280 -15.74 37.83 -3.56
C GLY A 280 -15.47 36.82 -2.44
N HIS A 281 -14.83 37.24 -1.33
CA HIS A 281 -14.88 36.46 -0.09
C HIS A 281 -16.36 36.22 0.25
N GLY A 282 -16.70 35.02 0.73
CA GLY A 282 -18.07 34.59 0.94
C GLY A 282 -18.63 33.82 -0.24
N VAL A 283 -19.15 34.53 -1.24
CA VAL A 283 -19.76 33.93 -2.45
C VAL A 283 -18.81 32.97 -3.20
N PHE A 284 -17.49 33.18 -3.10
CA PHE A 284 -16.47 32.30 -3.68
C PHE A 284 -15.64 31.51 -2.65
N ASP A 285 -16.03 31.48 -1.37
CA ASP A 285 -15.36 30.65 -0.34
C ASP A 285 -15.22 29.19 -0.81
N SER A 286 -16.27 28.68 -1.47
CA SER A 286 -16.31 27.35 -2.08
C SER A 286 -15.13 27.07 -3.00
N TYR A 287 -14.72 28.01 -3.85
CA TYR A 287 -13.64 27.75 -4.81
C TYR A 287 -12.27 27.70 -4.14
N SER A 288 -11.96 28.55 -3.15
CA SER A 288 -10.65 28.45 -2.47
C SER A 288 -10.56 27.29 -1.49
N ILE A 289 -11.70 26.79 -0.99
CA ILE A 289 -11.77 25.54 -0.22
C ILE A 289 -11.56 24.34 -1.16
N VAL A 290 -12.42 24.17 -2.17
CA VAL A 290 -12.38 23.01 -3.08
C VAL A 290 -11.11 22.99 -3.93
N VAL A 291 -10.76 24.08 -4.62
CA VAL A 291 -9.50 24.14 -5.39
C VAL A 291 -8.28 23.96 -4.47
N GLY A 292 -8.38 24.30 -3.18
CA GLY A 292 -7.33 24.05 -2.20
C GLY A 292 -7.18 22.58 -1.85
N HIS A 293 -8.30 21.89 -1.60
CA HIS A 293 -8.38 20.45 -1.31
C HIS A 293 -7.71 19.65 -2.43
N GLU A 294 -8.25 19.73 -3.65
CA GLU A 294 -7.75 19.01 -4.84
C GLU A 294 -6.30 19.36 -5.18
N TYR A 295 -5.87 20.62 -4.95
CA TYR A 295 -4.46 21.04 -5.14
C TYR A 295 -3.52 20.36 -4.15
N ALA A 296 -3.94 20.17 -2.90
CA ALA A 296 -3.09 19.58 -1.88
C ALA A 296 -2.90 18.08 -2.12
N GLU A 297 -3.99 17.41 -2.50
CA GLU A 297 -4.04 15.97 -2.77
C GLU A 297 -3.29 15.62 -4.04
N ALA A 298 -3.57 16.28 -5.18
CA ALA A 298 -2.82 16.06 -6.43
C ALA A 298 -1.31 16.34 -6.31
N ILE A 299 -0.84 17.02 -5.26
CA ILE A 299 0.59 17.21 -4.97
C ILE A 299 1.17 16.06 -4.15
N THR A 300 0.41 15.50 -3.21
CA THR A 300 0.84 14.42 -2.32
C THR A 300 0.53 13.03 -2.86
N ASP A 301 -0.43 12.93 -3.76
CA ASP A 301 -0.90 11.72 -4.44
C ASP A 301 -1.19 12.04 -5.93
N PRO A 302 -0.18 12.47 -6.71
CA PRO A 302 -0.37 12.86 -8.12
C PRO A 302 -0.75 11.69 -9.03
N ASP A 303 -0.29 10.49 -8.68
CA ASP A 303 -0.43 9.30 -9.49
C ASP A 303 -1.44 8.39 -8.79
N ASN A 304 -2.73 8.65 -9.01
CA ASN A 304 -3.84 7.85 -8.49
C ASN A 304 -4.21 6.78 -9.53
N PHE A 305 -3.64 5.58 -9.38
CA PHE A 305 -3.71 4.50 -10.34
C PHE A 305 -4.29 3.21 -9.71
N PHE A 306 -5.37 2.69 -10.30
CA PHE A 306 -6.14 1.55 -9.78
C PHE A 306 -6.80 1.78 -8.40
N SER A 307 -7.60 0.79 -7.95
CA SER A 307 -8.12 0.71 -6.59
C SER A 307 -7.05 0.29 -5.56
N VAL A 308 -5.83 0.79 -5.70
CA VAL A 308 -4.66 0.48 -4.86
C VAL A 308 -4.12 1.80 -4.36
N GLN A 309 -3.78 1.86 -3.08
CA GLN A 309 -3.14 3.03 -2.49
C GLN A 309 -1.74 3.16 -3.11
N ASP A 310 -1.39 4.29 -3.71
CA ASP A 310 -0.08 4.52 -4.33
C ASP A 310 0.65 5.76 -3.81
N GLY A 311 0.06 6.96 -3.74
CA GLY A 311 0.72 8.14 -3.14
C GLY A 311 0.63 8.20 -1.60
N TRP A 312 0.21 9.35 -1.07
CA TRP A 312 0.09 9.62 0.37
C TRP A 312 -1.37 9.68 0.82
N ASN A 313 -1.88 8.52 1.25
CA ASN A 313 -3.21 8.36 1.80
C ASN A 313 -3.17 7.44 3.05
N ASP A 314 -4.20 7.45 3.88
CA ASP A 314 -4.28 6.54 5.04
C ASP A 314 -4.80 5.14 4.66
N ILE A 315 -4.76 4.20 5.61
CA ILE A 315 -5.25 2.82 5.40
C ILE A 315 -6.73 2.73 4.96
N SER A 316 -7.52 3.80 5.12
CA SER A 316 -8.91 3.92 4.65
C SER A 316 -9.02 4.68 3.32
N THR A 317 -7.92 4.84 2.58
CA THR A 317 -7.80 5.62 1.32
C THR A 317 -8.05 7.12 1.46
N MET A 318 -8.00 7.69 2.67
CA MET A 318 -8.25 9.12 2.88
C MET A 318 -6.96 9.93 2.65
N GLU A 319 -7.02 10.92 1.76
CA GLU A 319 -5.89 11.79 1.42
C GLU A 319 -5.75 13.01 2.38
N ILE A 320 -4.82 13.92 2.07
CA ILE A 320 -4.48 15.09 2.91
C ILE A 320 -5.63 16.10 3.06
N GLY A 321 -6.52 16.22 2.06
CA GLY A 321 -7.71 17.06 2.10
C GLY A 321 -8.89 16.35 2.76
N ASP A 322 -9.22 15.13 2.30
CA ASP A 322 -10.27 14.23 2.79
C ASP A 322 -10.33 14.19 4.33
N LYS A 323 -9.21 13.89 4.99
CA LYS A 323 -9.15 13.75 6.45
C LYS A 323 -9.58 15.01 7.19
N CYS A 324 -9.55 16.17 6.54
CA CYS A 324 -9.92 17.45 7.11
C CYS A 324 -11.15 18.08 6.47
N GLU A 325 -11.90 17.33 5.65
CA GLU A 325 -13.12 17.79 4.98
C GLU A 325 -14.13 18.36 6.00
N GLY A 326 -14.71 19.51 5.68
CA GLY A 326 -15.82 20.12 6.42
C GLY A 326 -15.53 20.58 7.85
N SER A 327 -14.31 20.42 8.38
CA SER A 327 -13.92 20.81 9.74
C SER A 327 -12.96 22.00 9.73
N GLY A 328 -13.02 22.85 10.76
CA GLY A 328 -12.01 23.90 11.00
C GLY A 328 -11.84 24.98 9.92
N LEU A 329 -12.74 25.07 8.94
CA LEU A 329 -12.69 26.02 7.81
C LEU A 329 -12.39 27.44 8.29
N SER A 330 -11.43 28.11 7.64
CA SER A 330 -10.93 29.41 8.12
C SER A 330 -10.28 30.25 7.03
N ASN A 331 -10.24 31.57 7.27
CA ASN A 331 -9.53 32.52 6.45
C ASN A 331 -8.02 32.45 6.72
N VAL A 332 -7.21 32.12 5.72
CA VAL A 332 -5.75 32.11 5.80
C VAL A 332 -5.15 33.21 4.91
N HIS A 333 -4.13 33.90 5.44
CA HIS A 333 -3.43 34.97 4.74
C HIS A 333 -2.36 34.41 3.79
N MET A 334 -2.44 34.78 2.51
CA MET A 334 -1.56 34.33 1.44
C MET A 334 -1.03 35.54 0.66
N GLY A 335 0.21 35.94 0.95
CA GLY A 335 0.83 37.11 0.33
C GLY A 335 0.15 38.43 0.74
N ASN A 336 -0.60 39.04 -0.19
CA ASN A 336 -1.39 40.26 0.06
C ASN A 336 -2.91 39.98 0.14
N TYR A 337 -3.30 38.72 0.03
CA TYR A 337 -4.70 38.28 -0.03
C TYR A 337 -5.03 37.39 1.16
N THR A 338 -6.31 37.12 1.35
CA THR A 338 -6.82 36.19 2.34
C THR A 338 -7.82 35.29 1.62
N PHE A 339 -7.85 34.00 1.94
CA PHE A 339 -8.76 33.05 1.31
C PHE A 339 -9.35 32.11 2.35
N ALA A 340 -10.63 31.77 2.17
CA ALA A 340 -11.26 30.69 2.91
C ALA A 340 -10.66 29.36 2.44
N VAL A 341 -10.11 28.59 3.36
CA VAL A 341 -9.54 27.25 3.11
C VAL A 341 -9.98 26.29 4.20
N GLN A 342 -9.98 25.00 3.89
CA GLN A 342 -9.98 23.98 4.92
C GLN A 342 -8.58 23.83 5.54
N PRO A 343 -8.47 23.24 6.75
CA PRO A 343 -7.23 22.65 7.21
C PRO A 343 -6.76 21.54 6.25
N LEU A 344 -5.46 21.26 6.26
CA LEU A 344 -4.89 20.07 5.64
C LEU A 344 -4.37 19.16 6.75
N TRP A 345 -4.36 17.85 6.50
CA TRP A 345 -3.74 16.90 7.41
C TRP A 345 -2.21 17.09 7.47
N SER A 346 -1.64 16.79 8.63
CA SER A 346 -0.22 16.90 8.94
C SER A 346 0.11 15.81 9.95
N ASN A 347 0.85 14.78 9.52
CA ASN A 347 1.31 13.71 10.40
C ASN A 347 2.09 14.30 11.58
N ARG A 348 3.01 15.23 11.28
CA ARG A 348 3.83 15.97 12.27
C ARG A 348 2.99 16.76 13.28
N SER A 349 1.80 17.25 12.92
CA SER A 349 0.92 17.93 13.89
C SER A 349 0.09 16.94 14.69
N PHE A 350 -0.33 15.83 14.08
CA PHE A 350 -1.00 14.72 14.76
C PHE A 350 -0.08 14.09 15.82
N ASP A 351 1.15 13.74 15.46
CA ASP A 351 2.23 13.30 16.35
C ASP A 351 2.46 14.26 17.54
N ALA A 352 2.50 15.56 17.26
CA ALA A 352 2.91 16.56 18.24
C ALA A 352 1.84 16.87 19.30
N ASN A 353 0.54 16.69 18.99
CA ASN A 353 -0.55 17.13 19.87
C ASN A 353 -1.90 16.41 19.70
N GLY A 354 -2.00 15.39 18.85
CA GLY A 354 -3.24 14.67 18.53
C GLY A 354 -4.18 15.39 17.55
N GLN A 355 -3.72 16.44 16.86
CA GLN A 355 -4.51 17.22 15.90
C GLN A 355 -3.77 17.33 14.55
N GLY A 356 -4.07 16.42 13.62
CA GLY A 356 -3.47 16.44 12.29
C GLY A 356 -3.98 17.58 11.40
N CYS A 357 -5.27 17.94 11.53
CA CYS A 357 -5.87 19.00 10.72
C CYS A 357 -5.42 20.41 11.14
N VAL A 358 -4.52 21.02 10.36
CA VAL A 358 -3.94 22.34 10.64
C VAL A 358 -4.08 23.33 9.48
N LEU A 359 -4.10 24.63 9.81
CA LEU A 359 -4.19 25.73 8.83
C LEU A 359 -2.81 26.31 8.46
N LYS A 360 -1.74 25.77 9.04
CA LYS A 360 -0.35 26.15 8.77
C LYS A 360 0.59 25.01 9.16
N ALA A 361 1.73 24.90 8.48
CA ALA A 361 2.82 24.04 8.93
C ALA A 361 3.30 24.45 10.34
N PRO A 362 3.65 23.49 11.21
CA PRO A 362 4.26 23.78 12.51
C PRO A 362 5.64 24.44 12.34
N THR A 363 5.94 25.42 13.19
CA THR A 363 7.08 26.34 13.02
C THR A 363 8.39 25.90 13.66
N SER A 364 8.47 24.67 14.17
CA SER A 364 9.62 24.15 14.93
C SER A 364 10.26 22.96 14.21
N PRO A 365 11.61 22.87 14.14
CA PRO A 365 12.25 21.60 13.84
C PRO A 365 11.96 20.59 14.96
N HIS A 366 11.97 19.29 14.62
CA HIS A 366 11.54 18.21 15.51
C HIS A 366 12.20 18.27 16.90
N ILE A 367 11.37 18.48 17.92
CA ILE A 367 11.60 17.97 19.28
C ILE A 367 10.41 17.06 19.55
N MET A 368 10.56 15.78 19.19
CA MET A 368 9.58 14.75 19.53
C MET A 368 9.63 14.51 21.05
N PRO A 369 8.49 14.50 21.76
CA PRO A 369 8.37 13.78 23.01
C PRO A 369 8.26 12.27 22.77
N PRO A 370 8.32 11.46 23.85
CA PRO A 370 8.05 10.02 23.84
C PRO A 370 6.75 9.60 23.10
N VAL A 371 6.85 8.55 22.28
CA VAL A 371 5.80 7.76 21.62
C VAL A 371 4.63 7.41 22.55
N GLY A 372 3.42 7.44 21.98
CA GLY A 372 2.31 6.59 22.40
C GLY A 372 0.96 7.30 22.42
N ILE A 373 0.04 6.86 21.55
CA ILE A 373 -1.34 6.43 21.85
C ILE A 373 -2.01 6.02 20.53
N MET A 374 -2.39 4.76 20.45
CA MET A 374 -3.39 4.20 19.55
C MET A 374 -4.58 3.83 20.51
N PRO A 375 -5.36 2.74 20.42
CA PRO A 375 -6.05 2.06 19.30
C PRO A 375 -7.58 1.88 19.62
N PRO A 376 -8.47 1.45 18.69
CA PRO A 376 -8.81 0.00 18.65
C PRO A 376 -9.22 -0.61 17.29
N ALA A 377 -8.77 -1.86 17.08
CA ALA A 377 -8.95 -2.73 15.90
C ALA A 377 -10.31 -3.45 15.75
N VAL A 378 -10.50 -4.13 14.60
CA VAL A 378 -11.34 -5.35 14.47
C VAL A 378 -10.78 -6.36 13.43
N ASP A 379 -10.31 -7.51 13.94
CA ASP A 379 -10.37 -8.89 13.42
C ASP A 379 -10.90 -9.18 11.98
N VAL A 380 -10.07 -9.83 11.15
CA VAL A 380 -10.52 -10.77 10.09
C VAL A 380 -9.66 -12.03 10.05
N CYS A 381 -9.69 -12.88 11.09
CA CYS A 381 -9.30 -14.29 10.93
C CYS A 381 -9.94 -15.31 11.89
N GLN A 382 -11.16 -15.07 12.41
CA GLN A 382 -11.99 -16.13 12.99
C GLN A 382 -13.47 -16.10 12.58
N GLN A 383 -13.91 -17.08 11.78
CA GLN A 383 -14.81 -18.12 12.31
C GLN A 383 -15.01 -19.34 11.39
N THR A 384 -14.89 -20.50 12.02
CA THR A 384 -15.15 -21.83 11.48
C THR A 384 -16.57 -22.02 10.91
N VAL A 385 -16.67 -22.45 9.65
CA VAL A 385 -17.74 -23.35 9.19
C VAL A 385 -17.15 -24.41 8.27
N ALA A 386 -17.56 -25.66 8.47
CA ALA A 386 -16.88 -26.83 7.93
C ALA A 386 -16.74 -26.85 6.40
N GLY A 387 -15.49 -26.82 5.92
CA GLY A 387 -15.11 -27.56 4.71
C GLY A 387 -15.11 -26.82 3.37
N VAL A 388 -14.67 -25.56 3.30
CA VAL A 388 -13.96 -25.02 2.11
C VAL A 388 -12.90 -24.02 2.59
N SER A 389 -11.71 -24.03 2.00
CA SER A 389 -10.67 -22.99 2.21
C SER A 389 -10.93 -21.78 1.30
N PRO A 390 -10.83 -20.54 1.80
CA PRO A 390 -10.84 -19.34 0.98
C PRO A 390 -9.58 -18.47 1.16
N CYS A 391 -8.38 -19.05 1.08
CA CYS A 391 -7.14 -18.29 0.81
C CYS A 391 -6.68 -18.54 -0.63
N GLN A 392 -7.41 -18.02 -1.62
CA GLN A 392 -6.96 -18.01 -3.02
C GLN A 392 -7.74 -16.99 -3.88
N ALA A 393 -7.18 -15.78 -3.98
CA ALA A 393 -7.21 -15.02 -5.24
C ALA A 393 -5.95 -15.42 -6.06
N PRO A 394 -5.90 -15.22 -7.39
CA PRO A 394 -4.82 -15.76 -8.21
C PRO A 394 -3.52 -14.97 -8.01
N GLY A 395 -2.72 -15.40 -7.04
CA GLY A 395 -1.43 -14.80 -6.72
C GLY A 395 -0.42 -14.96 -7.85
N VAL A 396 0.51 -14.00 -7.89
CA VAL A 396 1.91 -14.33 -8.18
C VAL A 396 2.28 -15.54 -7.32
N ALA A 397 2.95 -16.54 -7.91
CA ALA A 397 3.29 -17.75 -7.16
C ALA A 397 4.08 -17.38 -5.89
N ALA A 398 3.73 -17.99 -4.76
CA ALA A 398 4.44 -17.80 -3.49
C ALA A 398 5.94 -17.96 -3.72
N GLY A 399 6.71 -16.95 -3.33
CA GLY A 399 8.14 -16.90 -3.63
C GLY A 399 8.56 -16.17 -4.90
N GLN A 400 7.74 -15.24 -5.41
CA GLN A 400 8.20 -14.20 -6.35
C GLN A 400 8.17 -12.83 -5.66
N PRO A 401 9.27 -12.06 -5.69
CA PRO A 401 9.38 -10.81 -4.95
C PRO A 401 8.37 -9.77 -5.44
N THR A 402 7.34 -9.48 -4.65
CA THR A 402 6.40 -8.36 -4.91
C THR A 402 7.12 -7.04 -4.62
N PRO A 403 7.09 -6.00 -5.50
CA PRO A 403 7.84 -4.75 -5.32
C PRO A 403 7.41 -3.85 -4.15
N VAL A 404 6.51 -4.33 -3.29
CA VAL A 404 6.04 -3.62 -2.09
C VAL A 404 7.07 -3.79 -0.98
N ASN A 405 7.51 -2.72 -0.33
CA ASN A 405 8.39 -2.82 0.83
C ASN A 405 7.63 -3.31 2.08
N MET A 406 8.33 -3.98 3.00
CA MET A 406 7.79 -4.25 4.34
C MET A 406 7.55 -2.91 5.07
N ALA A 407 6.42 -2.77 5.73
CA ALA A 407 6.03 -1.60 6.53
C ALA A 407 6.18 -1.91 8.03
N TYR A 408 6.29 -0.85 8.85
CA TYR A 408 6.36 -0.99 10.30
C TYR A 408 4.99 -0.76 10.93
N PHE A 409 4.48 -1.73 11.69
CA PHE A 409 3.15 -1.69 12.29
C PHE A 409 3.15 -1.36 13.81
N GLY A 410 4.31 -1.13 14.41
CA GLY A 410 4.43 -0.68 15.81
C GLY A 410 4.83 -1.76 16.82
N GLY A 411 4.93 -3.03 16.39
CA GLY A 411 5.40 -4.15 17.19
C GLY A 411 6.85 -4.04 17.68
N GLY A 412 7.24 -4.93 18.60
CA GLY A 412 8.63 -5.04 19.06
C GLY A 412 9.50 -5.81 18.06
N VAL A 413 10.83 -5.70 18.15
CA VAL A 413 11.76 -6.53 17.35
C VAL A 413 12.81 -7.17 18.25
N GLN A 414 13.45 -8.25 17.82
CA GLN A 414 14.55 -8.84 18.59
C GLN A 414 15.85 -8.05 18.40
N THR A 415 16.02 -7.03 19.24
CA THR A 415 17.17 -6.11 19.33
C THR A 415 18.46 -6.76 19.84
N ALA A 416 18.36 -7.89 20.54
CA ALA A 416 19.46 -8.68 21.10
C ALA A 416 19.03 -10.16 21.17
N PRO A 417 18.78 -10.81 20.02
CA PRO A 417 18.08 -12.08 19.92
C PRO A 417 18.80 -13.22 20.62
N ARG A 418 18.01 -14.15 21.15
CA ARG A 418 18.46 -15.38 21.80
C ARG A 418 17.52 -16.52 21.45
N ILE A 419 18.07 -17.55 20.82
CA ILE A 419 17.30 -18.69 20.35
C ILE A 419 17.53 -19.86 21.30
N TYR A 420 16.43 -20.51 21.69
CA TYR A 420 16.45 -21.72 22.51
C TYR A 420 15.78 -22.85 21.73
N LEU A 421 16.49 -23.96 21.58
CA LEU A 421 15.99 -25.11 20.82
C LEU A 421 15.41 -26.18 21.77
N VAL A 422 14.13 -26.50 21.58
CA VAL A 422 13.44 -27.59 22.26
C VAL A 422 13.25 -28.74 21.27
N LEU A 423 13.94 -29.85 21.50
CA LEU A 423 13.82 -31.09 20.72
C LEU A 423 12.78 -31.98 21.43
N TRP A 424 11.50 -31.73 21.15
CA TRP A 424 10.38 -32.34 21.86
C TRP A 424 10.07 -33.74 21.34
N GLY A 425 10.26 -34.75 22.18
CA GLY A 425 9.89 -36.14 21.92
C GLY A 425 10.87 -36.97 21.10
N TRP A 426 12.01 -36.42 20.69
CA TRP A 426 12.99 -37.08 19.80
C TRP A 426 13.58 -38.39 20.37
N GLY A 427 13.63 -38.52 21.70
CA GLY A 427 14.05 -39.73 22.41
C GLY A 427 12.90 -40.68 22.78
N GLN A 428 11.65 -40.40 22.39
CA GLN A 428 10.52 -41.28 22.67
C GLN A 428 10.44 -42.48 21.72
N THR A 429 9.96 -43.60 22.23
CA THR A 429 9.78 -44.83 21.44
C THR A 429 8.82 -44.59 20.28
N GLY A 430 9.29 -44.81 19.06
CA GLY A 430 8.49 -44.63 17.83
C GLY A 430 8.58 -43.24 17.21
N ALA A 431 9.41 -42.32 17.75
CA ALA A 431 9.68 -41.01 17.14
C ALA A 431 10.24 -41.09 15.70
N PHE A 432 10.94 -42.18 15.39
CA PHE A 432 11.57 -42.48 14.10
C PHE A 432 11.28 -43.93 13.66
N ASP A 433 11.18 -44.18 12.36
CA ASP A 433 10.96 -45.51 11.78
C ASP A 433 12.22 -46.28 11.37
N HIS A 434 13.39 -45.65 11.48
CA HIS A 434 14.67 -46.20 11.05
C HIS A 434 15.80 -45.89 12.05
N SER A 435 16.99 -46.42 11.77
CA SER A 435 18.20 -46.12 12.53
C SER A 435 19.39 -45.90 11.61
N SER A 436 20.41 -45.22 12.12
CA SER A 436 21.63 -44.86 11.40
C SER A 436 22.86 -45.52 12.03
N LEU A 437 23.87 -45.78 11.19
CA LEU A 437 25.18 -46.26 11.64
C LEU A 437 26.10 -45.13 12.12
N SER A 438 25.84 -43.89 11.72
CA SER A 438 26.67 -42.72 12.03
C SER A 438 26.06 -41.77 13.06
N ASN A 439 24.74 -41.80 13.24
CA ASN A 439 23.99 -40.88 14.09
C ASN A 439 23.26 -41.64 15.21
N PRO A 440 22.93 -40.99 16.35
CA PRO A 440 22.28 -41.67 17.47
C PRO A 440 20.82 -42.07 17.16
N PRO A 441 20.24 -43.07 17.85
CA PRO A 441 18.86 -43.53 17.60
C PRO A 441 17.74 -42.49 17.83
N HIS A 442 18.05 -41.37 18.47
CA HIS A 442 17.13 -40.25 18.73
C HIS A 442 17.33 -39.06 17.79
N ASP A 443 18.22 -39.19 16.79
CA ASP A 443 18.42 -38.22 15.70
C ASP A 443 19.07 -38.96 14.52
N PRO A 444 18.40 -39.95 13.90
CA PRO A 444 19.03 -40.88 12.96
C PRO A 444 19.51 -40.19 11.67
N ASP A 445 18.86 -39.11 11.23
CA ASP A 445 19.29 -38.32 10.06
C ASP A 445 20.29 -37.22 10.43
N GLY A 446 20.45 -36.85 11.70
CA GLY A 446 21.32 -35.77 12.17
C GLY A 446 20.71 -34.37 12.05
N VAL A 447 19.38 -34.29 11.89
CA VAL A 447 18.60 -33.06 11.74
C VAL A 447 18.63 -32.23 13.03
N GLY A 448 18.47 -32.86 14.20
CA GLY A 448 18.51 -32.18 15.49
C GLY A 448 19.87 -31.53 15.74
N LEU A 449 20.94 -32.26 15.43
CA LEU A 449 22.31 -31.76 15.49
C LEU A 449 22.61 -30.68 14.42
N LEU A 450 22.00 -30.75 13.25
CA LEU A 450 22.13 -29.71 12.21
C LEU A 450 21.47 -28.40 12.65
N MET A 451 20.22 -28.45 13.13
CA MET A 451 19.52 -27.27 13.67
C MET A 451 20.32 -26.61 14.80
N GLN A 452 20.83 -27.41 15.76
CA GLN A 452 21.68 -26.90 16.83
C GLN A 452 22.94 -26.19 16.30
N ARG A 453 23.60 -26.74 15.27
CA ARG A 453 24.81 -26.14 14.68
C ARG A 453 24.49 -24.86 13.90
N PHE A 454 23.42 -24.87 13.13
CA PHE A 454 22.95 -23.71 12.37
C PHE A 454 22.61 -22.54 13.29
N ILE A 455 21.77 -22.74 14.31
CA ILE A 455 21.40 -21.71 15.29
C ILE A 455 22.63 -21.16 16.05
N ALA A 456 23.67 -21.98 16.26
CA ALA A 456 24.93 -21.51 16.84
C ALA A 456 25.78 -20.67 15.87
N ALA A 457 25.60 -20.84 14.56
CA ALA A 457 26.43 -20.29 13.49
C ALA A 457 25.80 -19.09 12.74
N ILE A 458 24.48 -18.89 12.80
CA ILE A 458 23.78 -17.82 12.07
C ILE A 458 24.11 -16.41 12.57
N GLY A 459 24.29 -16.24 13.88
CA GLY A 459 24.48 -14.93 14.48
C GLY A 459 25.83 -14.31 14.11
N GLY A 460 25.83 -13.00 13.87
CA GLY A 460 27.00 -12.24 13.41
C GLY A 460 27.35 -12.47 11.93
N THR A 461 26.51 -13.14 11.14
CA THR A 461 26.73 -13.33 9.70
C THR A 461 26.23 -12.14 8.89
N SER A 462 26.75 -11.96 7.68
CA SER A 462 26.25 -10.95 6.73
C SER A 462 24.84 -11.28 6.22
N TRP A 463 24.43 -12.54 6.26
CA TRP A 463 23.07 -12.96 5.90
C TRP A 463 22.06 -12.47 6.94
N GLN A 464 22.29 -12.76 8.23
CA GLN A 464 21.45 -12.27 9.32
C GLN A 464 21.47 -10.73 9.43
N ASN A 465 22.54 -10.09 8.93
CA ASN A 465 22.66 -8.63 8.86
C ASN A 465 21.63 -7.97 7.91
N VAL A 466 20.93 -8.75 7.07
CA VAL A 466 19.78 -8.25 6.32
C VAL A 466 18.66 -7.83 7.27
N ALA A 467 18.35 -8.62 8.29
CA ALA A 467 17.30 -8.28 9.27
C ALA A 467 17.62 -7.00 10.08
N ALA A 468 18.91 -6.67 10.27
CA ALA A 468 19.37 -5.51 11.04
C ALA A 468 18.99 -4.12 10.45
N GLN A 469 18.31 -4.07 9.30
CA GLN A 469 17.70 -2.85 8.78
C GLN A 469 16.36 -2.50 9.44
N TYR A 470 15.66 -3.49 9.98
CA TYR A 470 14.34 -3.37 10.61
C TYR A 470 14.50 -3.01 12.09
N PHE A 471 13.51 -2.31 12.67
CA PHE A 471 13.64 -1.69 13.98
C PHE A 471 12.33 -1.65 14.76
N GLN A 472 12.41 -1.60 16.08
CA GLN A 472 11.30 -1.14 16.93
C GLN A 472 11.48 0.34 17.26
N GLN A 473 10.38 1.08 17.28
CA GLN A 473 10.35 2.43 17.85
C GLN A 473 10.15 2.31 19.37
N ASN A 474 11.09 2.85 20.14
CA ASN A 474 11.03 2.85 21.60
C ASN A 474 10.09 3.94 22.09
N SER A 475 9.64 3.79 23.34
CA SER A 475 8.71 4.76 23.93
C SER A 475 9.26 6.19 23.95
N ASP A 476 10.57 6.43 23.97
CA ASP A 476 11.15 7.79 23.96
C ASP A 476 11.34 8.43 22.56
N GLY A 477 10.85 7.78 21.50
CA GLY A 477 11.02 8.24 20.12
C GLY A 477 12.37 7.88 19.48
N SER A 478 13.28 7.24 20.23
CA SER A 478 14.42 6.55 19.64
C SER A 478 13.98 5.24 18.98
N TYR A 479 14.86 4.58 18.23
CA TYR A 479 14.62 3.25 17.68
C TYR A 479 15.78 2.31 18.03
N ASN A 480 15.48 1.02 18.17
CA ASN A 480 16.47 -0.05 18.25
C ASN A 480 16.28 -0.98 17.06
N THR A 481 17.34 -1.23 16.30
CA THR A 481 17.31 -2.20 15.19
C THR A 481 17.32 -3.64 15.69
N VAL A 482 16.91 -4.58 14.85
CA VAL A 482 17.17 -6.02 15.04
C VAL A 482 18.66 -6.26 15.32
N GLY A 483 18.95 -7.12 16.28
CA GLY A 483 20.30 -7.48 16.66
C GLY A 483 20.88 -8.57 15.76
N ASN A 484 22.20 -8.55 15.60
CA ASN A 484 22.96 -9.62 14.92
C ASN A 484 24.16 -10.10 15.78
N PRO A 485 23.94 -10.55 17.04
CA PRO A 485 25.02 -10.99 17.92
C PRO A 485 25.63 -12.33 17.49
N SER A 486 26.96 -12.46 17.56
CA SER A 486 27.70 -13.68 17.16
C SER A 486 27.39 -14.99 17.92
N ARG A 487 26.39 -15.02 18.81
CA ARG A 487 26.07 -16.16 19.71
C ARG A 487 24.59 -16.18 20.09
N GLU A 488 23.73 -16.50 19.13
CA GLU A 488 22.27 -16.51 19.31
C GLU A 488 21.76 -17.78 20.00
N LEU A 489 22.35 -18.96 19.74
CA LEU A 489 22.02 -20.18 20.49
C LEU A 489 22.31 -20.00 22.00
N ALA A 490 21.24 -19.92 22.78
CA ALA A 490 21.29 -19.68 24.22
C ALA A 490 21.03 -20.93 25.07
N GLY A 491 20.41 -21.97 24.51
CA GLY A 491 20.14 -23.23 25.19
C GLY A 491 19.54 -24.30 24.28
N VAL A 492 19.70 -25.57 24.67
CA VAL A 492 19.08 -26.72 24.00
C VAL A 492 18.48 -27.63 25.07
N TRP A 493 17.23 -28.04 24.90
CA TRP A 493 16.55 -28.99 25.77
C TRP A 493 15.96 -30.14 24.95
N TRP A 494 16.32 -31.37 25.32
CA TRP A 494 15.73 -32.58 24.77
C TRP A 494 14.57 -33.00 25.67
N ASP A 495 13.36 -32.48 25.44
CA ASP A 495 12.21 -32.89 26.26
C ASP A 495 11.70 -34.26 25.84
N ASN A 496 11.91 -35.24 26.71
CA ASN A 496 11.32 -36.58 26.59
C ASN A 496 10.42 -36.90 27.78
N SER A 497 10.04 -35.89 28.57
CA SER A 497 9.27 -36.04 29.80
C SER A 497 7.78 -35.84 29.59
N ASN A 498 7.36 -34.99 28.65
CA ASN A 498 5.96 -34.78 28.31
C ASN A 498 5.53 -35.64 27.12
N PRO A 499 4.32 -36.23 27.12
CA PRO A 499 3.80 -36.96 25.96
C PRO A 499 3.78 -36.08 24.71
N VAL A 500 4.16 -36.66 23.57
CA VAL A 500 4.00 -36.06 22.24
C VAL A 500 3.28 -37.08 21.34
N HIS A 501 2.67 -36.64 20.26
CA HIS A 501 2.00 -37.49 19.28
C HIS A 501 2.02 -36.85 17.90
N ASP A 502 1.55 -37.57 16.88
CA ASP A 502 1.31 -37.04 15.55
C ASP A 502 0.06 -36.17 15.50
N ASN A 503 -0.01 -35.25 14.53
CA ASN A 503 -1.10 -34.28 14.34
C ASN A 503 -1.34 -33.35 15.54
N LEU A 504 -0.25 -32.84 16.13
CA LEU A 504 -0.27 -31.80 17.16
C LEU A 504 -1.11 -30.59 16.71
N GLN A 505 -1.78 -29.95 17.66
CA GLN A 505 -2.48 -28.68 17.49
C GLN A 505 -1.54 -27.51 17.82
N PRO A 506 -1.71 -26.31 17.24
CA PRO A 506 -0.88 -25.13 17.54
C PRO A 506 -0.80 -24.82 19.05
N ILE A 507 -1.91 -24.96 19.78
CA ILE A 507 -1.95 -24.78 21.24
C ILE A 507 -1.05 -25.76 22.02
N GLU A 508 -0.83 -26.97 21.51
CA GLU A 508 0.04 -27.96 22.16
C GLU A 508 1.52 -27.59 21.98
N ILE A 509 1.86 -27.03 20.81
CA ILE A 509 3.18 -26.49 20.50
C ILE A 509 3.45 -25.22 21.33
N ALA A 510 2.50 -24.29 21.39
CA ALA A 510 2.58 -23.09 22.25
C ALA A 510 2.74 -23.45 23.74
N GLN A 511 2.08 -24.53 24.20
CA GLN A 511 2.27 -25.05 25.55
C GLN A 511 3.64 -25.70 25.75
N GLU A 512 4.22 -26.35 24.74
CA GLU A 512 5.63 -26.81 24.79
C GLU A 512 6.60 -25.63 24.79
N ALA A 513 6.38 -24.60 23.97
CA ALA A 513 7.17 -23.37 24.01
C ALA A 513 7.15 -22.72 25.40
N ALA A 514 5.99 -22.70 26.07
CA ALA A 514 5.87 -22.25 27.46
C ALA A 514 6.60 -23.16 28.47
N ARG A 515 6.62 -24.48 28.27
CA ARG A 515 7.43 -25.42 29.08
C ARG A 515 8.92 -25.22 28.85
N GLY A 516 9.35 -25.02 27.60
CA GLY A 516 10.72 -24.67 27.23
C GLY A 516 11.15 -23.36 27.88
N ALA A 517 10.34 -22.31 27.79
CA ALA A 517 10.61 -21.04 28.46
C ALA A 517 10.82 -21.22 29.98
N LEU A 518 9.94 -21.99 30.64
CA LEU A 518 10.10 -22.31 32.06
C LEU A 518 11.38 -23.12 32.34
N HIS A 519 11.72 -24.09 31.50
CA HIS A 519 12.95 -24.89 31.60
C HIS A 519 14.21 -24.02 31.53
N PHE A 520 14.25 -23.07 30.59
CA PHE A 520 15.37 -22.14 30.43
C PHE A 520 15.38 -21.00 31.47
N GLY A 521 14.42 -20.99 32.40
CA GLY A 521 14.41 -20.13 33.60
C GLY A 521 13.56 -18.86 33.48
N PHE A 522 12.80 -18.70 32.41
CA PHE A 522 11.85 -17.59 32.26
C PHE A 522 10.64 -17.81 33.18
N LYS A 523 10.19 -16.73 33.85
CA LYS A 523 9.11 -16.78 34.87
C LYS A 523 7.93 -15.91 34.43
N GLY A 524 7.38 -16.22 33.27
CA GLY A 524 6.37 -15.42 32.57
C GLY A 524 6.74 -15.31 31.09
N ALA A 525 6.47 -14.15 30.49
CA ALA A 525 6.95 -13.79 29.16
C ALA A 525 8.46 -14.05 29.02
N SER A 526 8.89 -14.59 27.87
CA SER A 526 10.31 -14.86 27.58
C SER A 526 11.12 -13.56 27.38
N GLY A 527 10.42 -12.46 27.08
CA GLY A 527 10.99 -11.15 26.77
C GLY A 527 11.15 -10.96 25.27
N THR A 528 11.19 -9.71 24.82
CA THR A 528 11.19 -9.28 23.40
C THR A 528 12.45 -9.66 22.59
N ASN A 529 13.26 -10.59 23.10
CA ASN A 529 14.58 -10.96 22.59
C ASN A 529 14.80 -12.48 22.68
N VAL A 530 13.72 -13.26 22.71
CA VAL A 530 13.79 -14.71 22.88
C VAL A 530 12.85 -15.39 21.88
N ASN A 531 13.40 -16.23 21.02
CA ASN A 531 12.66 -17.23 20.25
C ASN A 531 12.82 -18.62 20.91
N ILE A 532 11.71 -19.30 21.19
CA ILE A 532 11.68 -20.72 21.55
C ILE A 532 11.36 -21.57 20.31
N VAL A 533 12.36 -22.20 19.69
CA VAL A 533 12.14 -23.12 18.57
C VAL A 533 11.72 -24.48 19.12
N VAL A 534 10.47 -24.89 18.89
CA VAL A 534 9.93 -26.21 19.22
C VAL A 534 10.03 -27.11 17.99
N ALA A 535 11.00 -28.03 18.01
CA ALA A 535 11.26 -28.94 16.92
C ALA A 535 10.78 -30.36 17.21
N THR A 536 10.02 -30.95 16.29
CA THR A 536 9.40 -32.28 16.44
C THR A 536 10.08 -33.36 15.56
N PRO A 537 10.04 -34.64 15.95
CA PRO A 537 10.65 -35.74 15.21
C PRO A 537 9.71 -36.34 14.14
N GLN A 538 10.28 -37.16 13.27
CA GLN A 538 9.68 -37.74 12.06
C GLN A 538 8.22 -38.24 12.18
N LYS A 539 7.82 -38.82 13.32
CA LYS A 539 6.49 -39.40 13.53
C LYS A 539 5.51 -38.55 14.36
N PHE A 540 5.90 -37.36 14.80
CA PHE A 540 5.13 -36.55 15.76
C PHE A 540 4.99 -35.08 15.31
N ASN A 541 4.66 -34.84 14.04
CA ASN A 541 4.49 -33.48 13.51
C ASN A 541 3.13 -32.88 13.91
N ASP A 542 2.94 -31.60 13.60
CA ASP A 542 1.63 -30.96 13.66
C ASP A 542 0.71 -31.33 12.49
N ALA A 543 -0.59 -31.07 12.68
CA ALA A 543 -1.63 -31.43 11.72
C ALA A 543 -1.57 -30.62 10.41
N GLY A 544 -1.08 -29.38 10.41
CA GLY A 544 -1.00 -28.53 9.23
C GLY A 544 0.18 -28.88 8.33
N PHE A 545 1.34 -29.18 8.91
CA PHE A 545 2.48 -29.74 8.18
C PHE A 545 2.14 -31.09 7.55
N ASN A 546 1.50 -31.99 8.30
CA ASN A 546 1.04 -33.29 7.78
C ASN A 546 -0.01 -33.15 6.66
N ALA A 547 -0.76 -32.04 6.62
CA ALA A 547 -1.68 -31.71 5.54
C ALA A 547 -0.99 -31.04 4.32
N GLY A 548 0.29 -30.66 4.44
CA GLY A 548 1.05 -29.97 3.40
C GLY A 548 0.73 -28.48 3.26
N ASN A 549 0.25 -27.83 4.33
CA ASN A 549 -0.13 -26.41 4.30
C ASN A 549 1.08 -25.46 4.33
N TYR A 550 2.15 -25.85 5.03
CA TYR A 550 3.34 -25.06 5.29
C TYR A 550 4.54 -25.98 5.61
N CYS A 551 5.75 -25.41 5.67
CA CYS A 551 6.95 -26.12 6.09
C CYS A 551 7.27 -25.93 7.58
N ALA A 552 7.07 -24.73 8.10
CA ALA A 552 7.14 -24.32 9.49
C ALA A 552 6.23 -23.08 9.68
N TRP A 553 6.26 -22.48 10.85
CA TRP A 553 5.70 -21.15 11.15
C TRP A 553 6.22 -20.66 12.51
N HIS A 554 6.22 -19.35 12.76
CA HIS A 554 6.36 -18.77 14.09
C HIS A 554 5.08 -18.04 14.52
N ASP A 555 4.95 -17.83 15.83
CA ASP A 555 3.81 -17.15 16.42
C ASP A 555 4.18 -16.62 17.82
N TYR A 556 3.27 -15.88 18.43
CA TYR A 556 3.41 -15.27 19.74
C TYR A 556 2.29 -15.74 20.67
N THR A 557 2.62 -16.05 21.93
CA THR A 557 1.60 -16.53 22.86
C THR A 557 0.74 -15.37 23.40
N THR A 558 -0.45 -15.17 22.86
CA THR A 558 -1.46 -14.31 23.49
C THR A 558 -2.50 -15.09 24.32
N PRO A 559 -3.16 -14.44 25.30
CA PRO A 559 -4.28 -15.05 26.01
C PRO A 559 -5.50 -15.37 25.14
N VAL A 560 -5.55 -14.87 23.90
CA VAL A 560 -6.70 -15.01 22.98
C VAL A 560 -6.44 -16.11 21.94
N ALA A 561 -5.31 -16.09 21.24
CA ALA A 561 -4.94 -17.16 20.30
C ALA A 561 -4.56 -18.46 21.04
N TYR A 562 -3.87 -18.33 22.18
CA TYR A 562 -3.30 -19.46 22.92
C TYR A 562 -3.83 -19.59 24.36
N PRO A 563 -5.16 -19.81 24.55
CA PRO A 563 -5.77 -19.89 25.87
C PRO A 563 -5.23 -21.08 26.67
N GLY A 564 -4.44 -20.78 27.70
CA GLY A 564 -3.80 -21.77 28.59
C GLY A 564 -2.29 -21.93 28.40
N ALA A 565 -1.69 -21.33 27.36
CA ALA A 565 -0.24 -21.11 27.32
C ALA A 565 0.15 -19.94 28.24
N THR A 566 1.44 -19.84 28.60
CA THR A 566 1.97 -18.64 29.27
C THR A 566 2.11 -17.54 28.22
N PRO A 567 1.49 -16.36 28.39
CA PRO A 567 1.53 -15.32 27.37
C PRO A 567 2.87 -14.58 27.34
N GLY A 568 3.19 -13.99 26.20
CA GLY A 568 4.40 -13.20 25.97
C GLY A 568 5.62 -14.01 25.57
N ILE A 569 5.44 -15.06 24.77
CA ILE A 569 6.50 -15.95 24.30
C ILE A 569 6.44 -16.00 22.77
N ALA A 570 7.46 -15.50 22.10
CA ALA A 570 7.68 -15.75 20.68
C ALA A 570 8.27 -17.15 20.48
N PHE A 571 7.71 -17.93 19.56
CA PHE A 571 8.11 -19.32 19.36
C PHE A 571 7.96 -19.73 17.89
N THR A 572 8.86 -20.62 17.44
CA THR A 572 8.81 -21.23 16.10
C THR A 572 8.40 -22.69 16.23
N ASN A 573 7.40 -23.12 15.48
CA ASN A 573 7.13 -24.53 15.20
C ASN A 573 8.06 -25.01 14.09
N MET A 574 8.92 -26.00 14.37
CA MET A 574 9.81 -26.60 13.37
C MET A 574 9.52 -28.11 13.20
N PRO A 575 8.61 -28.48 12.29
CA PRO A 575 8.29 -29.88 11.99
C PRO A 575 9.49 -30.68 11.47
N TYR A 576 9.33 -31.99 11.36
CA TYR A 576 10.31 -32.85 10.70
C TYR A 576 10.23 -32.73 9.17
N ILE A 577 10.68 -31.59 8.65
CA ILE A 577 10.52 -31.16 7.25
C ILE A 577 11.01 -32.16 6.20
N LEU A 578 11.88 -33.12 6.54
CA LEU A 578 12.31 -34.18 5.61
C LEU A 578 11.13 -35.05 5.14
N ASN A 579 10.03 -35.10 5.89
CA ASN A 579 8.80 -35.77 5.46
C ASN A 579 8.14 -35.11 4.25
N ALA A 580 8.36 -33.81 4.03
CA ALA A 580 7.85 -33.06 2.86
C ALA A 580 8.81 -33.12 1.66
N GLY A 581 10.10 -33.34 1.91
CA GLY A 581 11.12 -33.45 0.87
C GLY A 581 11.26 -32.16 0.05
N GLY A 582 11.16 -32.26 -1.27
CA GLY A 582 11.40 -31.15 -2.19
C GLY A 582 10.49 -29.94 -1.98
N SER A 583 9.24 -30.11 -1.52
CA SER A 583 8.34 -28.98 -1.26
C SER A 583 8.73 -28.14 -0.04
N CYS A 584 9.66 -28.62 0.78
CA CYS A 584 10.30 -27.86 1.85
C CYS A 584 11.82 -27.77 1.66
N GLY A 585 12.27 -27.68 0.40
CA GLY A 585 13.64 -27.27 0.08
C GLY A 585 14.70 -28.38 0.12
N GLN A 586 14.31 -29.66 0.14
CA GLN A 586 15.28 -30.74 -0.09
C GLN A 586 15.94 -30.58 -1.48
N ASP A 587 17.27 -30.68 -1.51
CA ASP A 587 18.11 -30.59 -2.72
C ASP A 587 17.99 -29.26 -3.51
N PHE A 588 17.54 -28.18 -2.85
CA PHE A 588 17.25 -26.90 -3.50
C PHE A 588 18.49 -26.07 -3.83
N VAL A 589 19.53 -26.11 -2.98
CA VAL A 589 20.78 -25.35 -3.13
C VAL A 589 21.94 -26.26 -3.52
N ASN A 590 21.95 -27.49 -2.99
CA ASN A 590 22.97 -28.50 -3.16
C ASN A 590 22.36 -29.74 -3.82
N ALA A 591 23.06 -30.38 -4.74
CA ALA A 591 22.56 -31.59 -5.38
C ALA A 591 22.62 -32.82 -4.44
N ALA A 592 21.66 -33.74 -4.60
CA ALA A 592 21.63 -35.02 -3.92
C ALA A 592 22.96 -35.81 -4.13
N PRO A 593 23.46 -36.53 -3.10
CA PRO A 593 22.87 -36.71 -1.77
C PRO A 593 23.27 -35.61 -0.76
N GLY A 594 23.99 -34.57 -1.20
CA GLY A 594 24.49 -33.51 -0.32
C GLY A 594 23.40 -32.55 0.15
N GLY A 595 22.37 -32.34 -0.67
CA GLY A 595 21.25 -31.43 -0.39
C GLY A 595 20.05 -32.05 0.31
N ASN A 596 20.12 -33.34 0.70
CA ASN A 596 19.04 -34.02 1.42
C ASN A 596 18.60 -33.30 2.70
N LEU A 597 19.43 -32.41 3.26
CA LEU A 597 19.17 -31.62 4.46
C LEU A 597 19.04 -30.11 4.20
N ASP A 598 19.03 -29.66 2.94
CA ASP A 598 19.04 -28.23 2.58
C ASP A 598 17.89 -27.46 3.23
N GLY A 599 16.67 -28.01 3.11
CA GLY A 599 15.47 -27.46 3.71
C GLY A 599 15.61 -27.14 5.20
N VAL A 600 16.42 -27.90 5.95
CA VAL A 600 16.50 -27.80 7.42
C VAL A 600 17.00 -26.42 7.84
N THR A 601 17.92 -25.84 7.08
CA THR A 601 18.48 -24.51 7.37
C THR A 601 17.87 -23.40 6.50
N ILE A 602 17.24 -23.74 5.37
CA ILE A 602 16.41 -22.80 4.60
C ILE A 602 15.17 -22.42 5.42
N VAL A 603 14.36 -23.41 5.83
CA VAL A 603 13.09 -23.21 6.55
C VAL A 603 13.37 -22.69 7.96
N LEU A 604 14.26 -23.31 8.74
CA LEU A 604 14.58 -22.79 10.07
C LEU A 604 15.18 -21.37 10.02
N GLY A 605 15.89 -21.02 8.95
CA GLY A 605 16.42 -19.67 8.75
C GLY A 605 15.34 -18.62 8.50
N HIS A 606 14.37 -18.96 7.64
CA HIS A 606 13.18 -18.16 7.33
C HIS A 606 12.46 -17.74 8.62
N GLU A 607 11.96 -18.71 9.38
CA GLU A 607 11.23 -18.50 10.63
C GLU A 607 12.02 -17.70 11.68
N ILE A 608 13.33 -17.95 11.79
CA ILE A 608 14.19 -17.22 12.73
C ILE A 608 14.33 -15.76 12.32
N ALA A 609 14.49 -15.48 11.02
CA ALA A 609 14.61 -14.11 10.53
C ALA A 609 13.31 -13.33 10.74
N GLU A 610 12.17 -13.97 10.53
CA GLU A 610 10.83 -13.41 10.73
C GLU A 610 10.56 -13.18 12.22
N THR A 611 10.76 -14.18 13.08
CA THR A 611 10.67 -14.01 14.55
C THR A 611 11.64 -12.93 15.08
N PHE A 612 12.69 -12.55 14.35
CA PHE A 612 13.57 -11.44 14.72
C PHE A 612 13.02 -10.08 14.30
N THR A 613 12.51 -9.95 13.07
CA THR A 613 11.90 -8.72 12.56
C THR A 613 10.52 -8.48 13.15
N ASP A 614 9.82 -9.55 13.51
CA ASP A 614 8.47 -9.59 14.03
C ASP A 614 8.25 -10.77 15.02
N PRO A 615 8.77 -10.69 16.25
CA PRO A 615 8.47 -11.65 17.31
C PRO A 615 7.00 -11.67 17.75
N GLY A 616 6.15 -10.78 17.25
CA GLY A 616 4.73 -10.71 17.58
C GLY A 616 3.83 -11.50 16.64
N ALA A 617 4.33 -11.85 15.44
CA ALA A 617 3.50 -12.20 14.28
C ALA A 617 2.42 -11.12 13.98
N GLU A 618 1.60 -11.27 12.96
CA GLU A 618 0.54 -10.29 12.62
C GLU A 618 -0.61 -10.24 13.65
N GLU A 619 -0.42 -10.77 14.86
CA GLU A 619 -1.40 -10.77 15.95
C GLU A 619 -1.83 -9.35 16.35
N MET A 620 -3.16 -9.19 16.43
CA MET A 620 -3.83 -8.09 17.11
C MET A 620 -4.66 -8.63 18.28
N VAL A 621 -4.39 -8.19 19.52
CA VAL A 621 -5.28 -8.49 20.66
C VAL A 621 -6.07 -7.26 21.04
N GLY A 622 -7.29 -7.21 20.49
CA GLY A 622 -8.11 -6.03 20.53
C GLY A 622 -7.31 -4.87 19.93
N SER A 623 -7.06 -3.87 20.73
CA SER A 623 -6.45 -2.64 20.27
C SER A 623 -4.92 -2.75 20.07
N MET A 624 -4.24 -3.72 20.66
CA MET A 624 -2.78 -3.82 20.63
C MET A 624 -2.26 -4.66 19.45
N GLN A 625 -1.52 -4.02 18.54
CA GLN A 625 -0.69 -4.67 17.53
C GLN A 625 0.56 -5.27 18.18
N TYR A 626 0.84 -6.55 17.95
CA TYR A 626 2.12 -7.17 18.32
C TYR A 626 3.08 -7.23 17.14
N GLY A 627 2.53 -7.34 15.93
CA GLY A 627 3.29 -7.38 14.68
C GLY A 627 4.08 -6.11 14.39
N ALA A 628 5.34 -6.28 14.05
CA ALA A 628 6.30 -5.24 13.76
C ALA A 628 6.55 -5.02 12.27
N TRP A 629 6.89 -6.03 11.47
CA TRP A 629 7.37 -5.82 10.09
C TRP A 629 6.94 -6.91 9.09
N PHE A 630 5.93 -6.56 8.29
CA PHE A 630 5.40 -7.35 7.17
C PHE A 630 4.99 -6.39 6.02
N ASP A 631 4.67 -6.90 4.83
CA ASP A 631 4.04 -6.07 3.79
C ASP A 631 2.51 -6.01 3.94
N ILE A 632 1.82 -5.20 3.12
CA ILE A 632 0.37 -5.02 3.23
C ILE A 632 -0.47 -6.27 2.92
N GLN A 633 0.15 -7.34 2.40
CA GLN A 633 -0.49 -8.63 2.17
C GLN A 633 -0.22 -9.64 3.31
N GLY A 634 0.55 -9.23 4.34
CA GLY A 634 0.98 -10.10 5.43
C GLY A 634 2.18 -10.98 5.07
N TRP A 635 3.02 -10.58 4.10
CA TRP A 635 4.26 -11.31 3.82
C TRP A 635 5.44 -10.71 4.60
N GLU A 636 6.14 -11.56 5.35
CA GLU A 636 7.29 -11.18 6.16
C GLU A 636 8.64 -11.28 5.41
N ILE A 637 9.76 -11.12 6.14
CA ILE A 637 11.11 -11.05 5.57
C ILE A 637 11.56 -12.36 4.88
N GLY A 638 11.08 -13.51 5.34
CA GLY A 638 11.34 -14.82 4.74
C GLY A 638 10.38 -15.09 3.59
N ASP A 639 9.08 -15.00 3.83
CA ASP A 639 7.98 -15.19 2.86
C ASP A 639 8.25 -14.57 1.48
N LYS A 640 8.55 -13.26 1.47
CA LYS A 640 8.78 -12.50 0.22
C LYS A 640 9.94 -13.04 -0.63
N CYS A 641 10.78 -13.89 -0.03
CA CYS A 641 11.96 -14.49 -0.65
C CYS A 641 12.01 -16.03 -0.54
N ALA A 642 10.93 -16.67 -0.08
CA ALA A 642 10.79 -18.12 -0.16
C ALA A 642 10.92 -18.57 -1.62
N TRP A 643 11.52 -19.73 -1.89
CA TRP A 643 11.52 -20.39 -3.21
C TRP A 643 11.94 -19.55 -4.44
N VAL A 644 12.59 -18.38 -4.26
CA VAL A 644 13.01 -17.52 -5.37
C VAL A 644 13.97 -18.28 -6.27
N GLY A 645 13.64 -18.34 -7.56
CA GLY A 645 14.44 -19.08 -8.54
C GLY A 645 14.16 -20.58 -8.60
N ASP A 646 13.05 -21.08 -8.02
CA ASP A 646 12.61 -22.46 -8.29
C ASP A 646 12.54 -22.73 -9.80
N GLY A 647 13.09 -23.89 -10.20
CA GLY A 647 13.27 -24.28 -11.59
C GLY A 647 14.27 -23.46 -12.43
N GLN A 648 14.95 -22.44 -11.88
CA GLN A 648 15.83 -21.55 -12.65
C GLN A 648 17.21 -21.30 -12.00
N ASN A 649 18.26 -21.74 -12.69
CA ASN A 649 19.63 -21.47 -12.27
C ASN A 649 20.00 -19.98 -12.40
N ALA A 650 20.58 -19.42 -11.34
CA ALA A 650 21.26 -18.11 -11.31
C ALA A 650 20.38 -16.87 -11.54
N VAL A 651 19.17 -16.83 -10.95
CA VAL A 651 18.44 -15.57 -10.76
C VAL A 651 18.98 -14.79 -9.54
N PRO A 652 18.98 -13.44 -9.56
CA PRO A 652 19.19 -12.65 -8.34
C PRO A 652 18.16 -13.00 -7.27
N GLY A 653 18.56 -13.03 -6.00
CA GLY A 653 17.68 -13.42 -4.90
C GLY A 653 17.47 -14.93 -4.73
N ALA A 654 18.10 -15.80 -5.52
CA ALA A 654 17.99 -17.24 -5.31
C ALA A 654 18.67 -17.69 -3.98
N PRO A 655 18.12 -18.71 -3.29
CA PRO A 655 18.78 -19.41 -2.19
C PRO A 655 20.21 -19.87 -2.50
N PHE A 656 21.06 -19.89 -1.49
CA PHE A 656 22.51 -20.08 -1.62
C PHE A 656 23.13 -20.66 -0.34
N ASN A 657 24.38 -21.13 -0.43
CA ASN A 657 25.14 -21.53 0.75
C ASN A 657 25.77 -20.30 1.42
N MET A 658 25.22 -19.85 2.55
CA MET A 658 25.88 -18.83 3.38
C MET A 658 27.04 -19.41 4.18
N LEU A 659 27.99 -18.55 4.56
CA LEU A 659 29.08 -18.91 5.48
C LEU A 659 28.67 -18.53 6.91
N GLY A 660 28.50 -19.53 7.78
CA GLY A 660 28.22 -19.35 9.21
C GLY A 660 29.45 -18.87 9.99
N ASN A 661 29.22 -18.32 11.18
CA ASN A 661 30.28 -17.78 12.06
C ASN A 661 31.31 -18.84 12.54
N ASP A 662 30.96 -20.13 12.41
CA ASP A 662 31.81 -21.28 12.73
C ASP A 662 32.71 -21.71 11.55
N GLY A 663 32.62 -21.03 10.41
CA GLY A 663 33.36 -21.31 9.18
C GLY A 663 32.76 -22.43 8.32
N ARG A 664 31.55 -22.93 8.63
CA ARG A 664 30.83 -23.91 7.80
C ARG A 664 29.84 -23.23 6.85
N THR A 665 29.49 -23.93 5.79
CA THR A 665 28.45 -23.51 4.85
C THR A 665 27.10 -24.07 5.23
N TYR A 666 26.06 -23.25 5.16
CA TYR A 666 24.67 -23.64 5.40
C TYR A 666 23.79 -23.12 4.25
N PRO A 667 22.97 -23.97 3.62
CA PRO A 667 22.01 -23.55 2.60
C PRO A 667 20.89 -22.73 3.26
N VAL A 668 20.64 -21.54 2.73
CA VAL A 668 19.61 -20.61 3.20
C VAL A 668 18.93 -19.95 2.01
N GLN A 669 17.66 -19.57 2.16
CA GLN A 669 17.08 -18.59 1.25
C GLN A 669 17.67 -17.21 1.50
N THR A 670 17.53 -16.29 0.55
CA THR A 670 17.74 -14.87 0.83
C THR A 670 16.62 -14.30 1.69
N LEU A 671 16.85 -13.13 2.28
CA LEU A 671 15.87 -12.39 3.08
C LEU A 671 15.48 -11.10 2.35
N TRP A 672 14.25 -10.63 2.54
CA TRP A 672 13.83 -9.36 1.96
C TRP A 672 14.63 -8.19 2.52
N SER A 673 14.99 -7.24 1.66
CA SER A 673 15.63 -6.00 2.07
C SER A 673 15.01 -4.81 1.38
N ASN A 674 14.28 -4.01 2.16
CA ASN A 674 13.80 -2.69 1.74
C ASN A 674 14.94 -1.80 1.21
N GLN A 675 16.15 -1.97 1.73
CA GLN A 675 17.33 -1.18 1.30
C GLN A 675 18.09 -1.78 0.11
N ALA A 676 17.69 -2.95 -0.42
CA ALA A 676 18.21 -3.46 -1.69
C ALA A 676 17.70 -2.64 -2.89
N LEU A 677 18.41 -2.75 -4.02
CA LEU A 677 18.12 -2.02 -5.27
C LEU A 677 17.90 -0.50 -5.08
N ASN A 678 18.69 0.12 -4.18
CA ASN A 678 18.62 1.54 -3.83
C ASN A 678 17.30 1.99 -3.16
N GLY A 679 16.62 1.11 -2.42
CA GLY A 679 15.38 1.44 -1.70
C GLY A 679 14.10 0.87 -2.32
N VAL A 680 14.20 0.29 -3.53
CA VAL A 680 13.08 -0.35 -4.24
C VAL A 680 12.62 -1.65 -3.54
N GLY A 681 13.49 -2.27 -2.75
CA GLY A 681 13.18 -3.55 -2.11
C GLY A 681 13.56 -4.75 -2.98
N TYR A 682 14.29 -5.71 -2.41
CA TYR A 682 14.57 -6.99 -3.08
C TYR A 682 15.12 -8.05 -2.13
N CYS A 683 15.10 -9.30 -2.59
CA CYS A 683 15.69 -10.45 -1.94
C CYS A 683 17.23 -10.41 -1.94
N ALA A 684 17.82 -10.32 -0.74
CA ALA A 684 19.25 -10.13 -0.52
C ALA A 684 19.87 -11.27 0.30
N GLY A 685 21.02 -11.78 -0.14
CA GLY A 685 21.77 -12.83 0.58
C GLY A 685 22.78 -12.31 1.60
N SER A 686 23.08 -11.01 1.60
CA SER A 686 24.07 -10.43 2.50
C SER A 686 23.94 -8.92 2.62
N ARG A 687 24.34 -8.36 3.76
CA ARG A 687 24.40 -6.92 4.03
C ARG A 687 25.67 -6.52 4.79
#